data_AF-A0AA43A5N3-F1
#
_entry.id   AF-A0AA43A5N3-F1
#
_cell.length_a   1.000
_cell.length_b   1.000
_cell.length_c   1.000
_cell.angle_alpha   90.00
_cell.angle_beta   90.00
_cell.angle_gamma   90.00
#
_symmetry.space_group_name_H-M   'P 1'
#
loop_
_entity.id
_entity.type
_entity.pdbx_description
1 polymer ?
#
loop_
_entity_poly.entity_id
_entity_poly.type
_entity_poly.pdbx_seq_one_letter_code
_entity_poly.pdbx_strand_id
1 'polypeptide(L)'
;MILRSIELESFGRFRGQTVEFRRGLNLVIGPNEAGKSTIAEAVPAVLFGTDRLERFKPWGRNVCSASLFFEGRGHTVEVKRNLLTDEVELVEKDDLYHVRAQFSGKAPFRGRSASCREYRELLEKLIGVADERLFRATYFFGHHPQSWSGEELALKLRTLVSGTAEADYAEILDTLLDEHFQLTRSNPWGRDKQRDREYETVCQQLSEQGDDGAVPIFVEIDNPARDDSQVALEEEISALSGELEFERQEYEKGQRYIERFRQQADINEEKAEPPAKVEPVKEESLGTKKTLAEKLTAAGLPPSLPPQLPEVLSAAAEIRQELAALQQPFSILHGREKKIPQVPWMVIGCLLVLFVALAAVAFWQPFFKTPLLTAVGVCSVALLAWASWRQINRNKILEQCRKERGLLEQKKGLAQQRQAELSERCDALGLPSSAVDLVRLHKLVMTHRTLLDQYWSATESDDPGIVKGTELVDRDPSSQDPTVSVVEKDLLKDDEAAEELRQLEARLADFAATLQAKETRLEELQAQLKSGRHTPGASAEAASQQGPLVQEISVKSAMSPLQRRKNDLEDRIVVLRKSINLLADAVDEFSRSHLVTLNAEAGKMFGKITGGRYTEIKLDENMAPSIQVDGRRWTPVDHFSRGTVDAIYLALRMALAKVRDDGRSLPLMLDDPFVHLDQKRLAKTLNLVDLASADGQLILFSHNLDLGKRAARERWHVVPLDGDAANTTTDEGGEHAGQLHLL
;
A
#
# COMPACT_ATOMS: atom_id res chain seq x y z
N MET A 1 16.26 -17.87 13.81
CA MET A 1 17.01 -19.11 13.47
C MET A 1 18.20 -18.71 12.59
N ILE A 2 19.33 -19.41 12.63
CA ILE A 2 20.49 -19.10 11.76
C ILE A 2 20.81 -20.28 10.85
N LEU A 3 21.18 -19.99 9.60
CA LEU A 3 21.80 -20.94 8.71
C LEU A 3 23.28 -21.00 9.08
N ARG A 4 23.74 -22.16 9.57
CA ARG A 4 25.12 -22.38 9.99
C ARG A 4 26.02 -22.78 8.84
N SER A 5 25.54 -23.68 7.97
CA SER A 5 26.28 -24.11 6.80
C SER A 5 25.38 -24.61 5.68
N ILE A 6 25.92 -24.56 4.45
CA ILE A 6 25.36 -25.20 3.26
C ILE A 6 26.42 -26.17 2.76
N GLU A 7 26.05 -27.44 2.59
CA GLU A 7 26.90 -28.47 2.01
C GLU A 7 26.41 -28.80 0.59
N LEU A 8 27.24 -28.51 -0.40
CA LEU A 8 26.95 -28.73 -1.82
C LEU A 8 27.72 -29.97 -2.29
N GLU A 9 27.17 -31.15 -2.02
CA GLU A 9 27.76 -32.43 -2.48
C GLU A 9 27.91 -32.41 -4.02
N SER A 10 26.83 -32.06 -4.73
CA SER A 10 26.80 -31.94 -6.18
C SER A 10 25.65 -31.00 -6.59
N PHE A 11 25.94 -29.71 -6.80
CA PHE A 11 24.91 -28.71 -7.14
C PHE A 11 25.48 -27.57 -8.01
N GLY A 12 24.96 -27.42 -9.22
CA GLY A 12 25.44 -26.46 -10.21
C GLY A 12 26.93 -26.67 -10.51
N ARG A 13 27.73 -25.63 -10.24
CA ARG A 13 29.19 -25.70 -10.42
C ARG A 13 29.94 -26.38 -9.28
N PHE A 14 29.32 -26.51 -8.10
CA PHE A 14 29.99 -26.89 -6.88
C PHE A 14 29.99 -28.40 -6.66
N ARG A 15 31.08 -28.90 -6.09
CA ARG A 15 31.34 -30.33 -5.84
C ARG A 15 32.02 -30.49 -4.49
N GLY A 16 31.33 -31.10 -3.52
CA GLY A 16 31.85 -31.30 -2.16
C GLY A 16 32.27 -30.00 -1.47
N GLN A 17 31.60 -28.89 -1.75
CA GLN A 17 31.92 -27.60 -1.12
C GLN A 17 30.99 -27.33 0.06
N THR A 18 31.58 -27.01 1.20
CA THR A 18 30.86 -26.53 2.38
C THR A 18 31.08 -25.04 2.54
N VAL A 19 29.99 -24.30 2.75
CA VAL A 19 30.01 -22.86 3.00
C VAL A 19 29.45 -22.62 4.39
N GLU A 20 30.26 -22.03 5.28
CA GLU A 20 29.86 -21.72 6.65
C GLU A 20 29.44 -20.26 6.81
N PHE A 21 28.47 -20.01 7.69
CA PHE A 21 27.98 -18.69 8.03
C PHE A 21 27.96 -18.48 9.54
N ARG A 22 28.02 -17.21 9.94
CA ARG A 22 27.98 -16.77 11.34
C ARG A 22 26.75 -15.92 11.61
N ARG A 23 26.45 -15.67 12.89
CA ARG A 23 25.46 -14.66 13.28
C ARG A 23 25.88 -13.28 12.78
N GLY A 24 24.90 -12.41 12.53
CA GLY A 24 25.13 -11.09 11.95
C GLY A 24 25.33 -11.13 10.44
N LEU A 25 26.17 -10.22 9.93
CA LEU A 25 26.36 -10.01 8.51
C LEU A 25 27.46 -10.91 7.93
N ASN A 26 27.08 -11.67 6.90
CA ASN A 26 27.96 -12.51 6.11
C ASN A 26 28.06 -11.95 4.69
N LEU A 27 29.28 -11.69 4.21
CA LEU A 27 29.56 -11.23 2.86
C LEU A 27 30.14 -12.38 2.03
N VAL A 28 29.35 -12.91 1.10
CA VAL A 28 29.82 -13.86 0.09
C VAL A 28 30.33 -13.09 -1.11
N ILE A 29 31.64 -13.07 -1.32
CA ILE A 29 32.29 -12.22 -2.32
C ILE A 29 33.01 -13.06 -3.38
N GLY A 30 32.89 -12.66 -4.65
CA GLY A 30 33.63 -13.31 -5.74
C GLY A 30 33.28 -12.67 -7.10
N PRO A 31 34.07 -12.95 -8.16
CA PRO A 31 33.80 -12.42 -9.49
C PRO A 31 32.44 -12.88 -10.04
N ASN A 32 31.98 -12.25 -11.13
CA ASN A 32 30.85 -12.78 -11.89
C ASN A 32 31.16 -14.21 -12.31
N GLU A 33 30.15 -15.07 -12.32
CA GLU A 33 30.34 -16.51 -12.61
C GLU A 33 31.27 -17.23 -11.62
N ALA A 34 31.52 -16.63 -10.45
CA ALA A 34 31.89 -17.39 -9.26
C ALA A 34 30.71 -18.35 -8.97
N GLY A 35 30.02 -18.30 -7.85
CA GLY A 35 28.85 -19.19 -7.71
C GLY A 35 27.86 -18.65 -6.72
N LYS A 36 27.87 -17.32 -6.60
CA LYS A 36 27.08 -16.55 -5.64
C LYS A 36 25.60 -16.92 -5.76
N SER A 37 25.03 -16.72 -6.94
CA SER A 37 23.63 -17.07 -7.21
C SER A 37 23.39 -18.59 -7.16
N THR A 38 24.40 -19.44 -7.41
CA THR A 38 24.25 -20.90 -7.25
C THR A 38 24.13 -21.29 -5.77
N ILE A 39 24.93 -20.72 -4.87
CA ILE A 39 24.79 -20.93 -3.41
C ILE A 39 23.45 -20.37 -2.93
N ALA A 40 23.10 -19.16 -3.39
CA ALA A 40 21.85 -18.51 -3.02
C ALA A 40 20.62 -19.34 -3.42
N GLU A 41 20.64 -19.94 -4.62
CA GLU A 41 19.56 -20.80 -5.13
C GLU A 41 19.55 -22.22 -4.51
N ALA A 42 20.65 -22.68 -3.90
CA ALA A 42 20.68 -23.97 -3.23
C ALA A 42 19.74 -24.02 -2.01
N VAL A 43 19.59 -22.90 -1.30
CA VAL A 43 18.73 -22.83 -0.10
C VAL A 43 17.26 -23.14 -0.41
N PRO A 44 16.56 -22.40 -1.31
CA PRO A 44 15.19 -22.75 -1.66
C PRO A 44 15.09 -24.11 -2.35
N ALA A 45 16.10 -24.52 -3.15
CA ALA A 45 16.10 -25.82 -3.81
C ALA A 45 16.12 -26.99 -2.80
N VAL A 46 16.92 -26.91 -1.73
CA VAL A 46 16.96 -27.95 -0.70
C VAL A 46 15.69 -27.95 0.16
N LEU A 47 15.19 -26.77 0.53
CA LEU A 47 13.97 -26.68 1.34
C LEU A 47 12.73 -27.16 0.59
N PHE A 48 12.51 -26.69 -0.64
CA PHE A 48 11.23 -26.87 -1.33
C PHE A 48 11.30 -27.73 -2.59
N GLY A 49 12.50 -27.99 -3.11
CA GLY A 49 12.70 -28.57 -4.43
C GLY A 49 12.81 -27.50 -5.51
N THR A 50 12.96 -27.91 -6.77
CA THR A 50 13.09 -26.96 -7.89
C THR A 50 12.47 -27.51 -9.17
N ASP A 51 11.83 -26.64 -9.96
CA ASP A 51 11.43 -26.94 -11.33
C ASP A 51 12.53 -26.62 -12.37
N ARG A 52 13.67 -26.05 -11.92
CA ARG A 52 14.82 -25.69 -12.76
C ARG A 52 15.97 -26.67 -12.61
N LEU A 53 15.68 -27.95 -12.40
CA LEU A 53 16.67 -28.99 -12.15
C LEU A 53 17.76 -29.03 -13.25
N GLU A 54 17.38 -28.88 -14.51
CA GLU A 54 18.31 -28.84 -15.65
C GLU A 54 19.38 -27.74 -15.56
N ARG A 55 19.09 -26.64 -14.86
CA ARG A 55 20.06 -25.55 -14.65
C ARG A 55 21.12 -25.91 -13.61
N PHE A 56 20.74 -26.68 -12.59
CA PHE A 56 21.60 -27.00 -11.45
C PHE A 56 22.16 -28.43 -11.50
N LYS A 57 21.73 -29.23 -12.47
CA LYS A 57 22.28 -30.56 -12.71
C LYS A 57 23.70 -30.43 -13.28
N PRO A 58 24.72 -30.99 -12.60
CA PRO A 58 26.07 -31.00 -13.14
C PRO A 58 26.15 -31.86 -14.40
N TRP A 59 26.86 -31.38 -15.42
CA TRP A 59 27.03 -32.10 -16.69
C TRP A 59 27.70 -33.45 -16.48
N GLY A 60 27.12 -34.50 -17.08
CA GLY A 60 27.68 -35.85 -17.11
C GLY A 60 27.52 -36.66 -15.81
N ARG A 61 26.73 -36.20 -14.82
CA ARG A 61 26.49 -36.95 -13.57
C ARG A 61 25.01 -37.11 -13.25
N ASN A 62 24.71 -38.23 -12.59
CA ASN A 62 23.38 -38.59 -12.10
C ASN A 62 23.24 -38.40 -10.58
N VAL A 63 23.96 -37.44 -10.00
CA VAL A 63 23.83 -37.09 -8.57
C VAL A 63 23.70 -35.57 -8.46
N CYS A 64 22.62 -35.13 -7.80
CA CYS A 64 22.38 -33.72 -7.48
C CYS A 64 21.81 -33.66 -6.06
N SER A 65 22.63 -33.27 -5.09
CA SER A 65 22.29 -33.28 -3.66
C SER A 65 22.96 -32.13 -2.93
N ALA A 66 22.26 -31.62 -1.92
CA ALA A 66 22.75 -30.59 -1.03
C ALA A 66 22.05 -30.69 0.33
N SER A 67 22.74 -30.16 1.36
CA SER A 67 22.27 -30.15 2.74
C SER A 67 22.34 -28.75 3.34
N LEU A 68 21.39 -28.43 4.21
CA LEU A 68 21.33 -27.18 4.97
C LEU A 68 21.35 -27.50 6.45
N PHE A 69 22.16 -26.76 7.20
CA PHE A 69 22.24 -26.87 8.65
C PHE A 69 21.79 -25.56 9.28
N PHE A 70 20.71 -25.62 10.06
CA PHE A 70 20.20 -24.51 10.82
C PHE A 70 20.41 -24.71 12.32
N GLU A 71 20.61 -23.61 13.03
CA GLU A 71 20.80 -23.59 14.49
C GLU A 71 19.94 -22.47 15.10
N GLY A 72 19.30 -22.73 16.23
CA GLY A 72 18.59 -21.67 16.97
C GLY A 72 17.76 -22.21 18.12
N ARG A 73 17.54 -21.40 19.17
CA ARG A 73 16.64 -21.72 20.29
C ARG A 73 16.90 -23.11 20.94
N GLY A 74 18.16 -23.49 21.06
CA GLY A 74 18.58 -24.73 21.71
C GLY A 74 18.31 -26.03 20.92
N HIS A 75 18.14 -25.90 19.60
CA HIS A 75 18.03 -27.02 18.68
C HIS A 75 18.72 -26.72 17.35
N THR A 76 19.03 -27.80 16.63
CA THR A 76 19.62 -27.81 15.29
C THR A 76 18.70 -28.54 14.34
N VAL A 77 18.54 -28.03 13.13
CA VAL A 77 17.74 -28.66 12.07
C VAL A 77 18.64 -28.90 10.87
N GLU A 78 18.71 -30.15 10.44
CA GLU A 78 19.41 -30.58 9.24
C GLU A 78 18.38 -30.95 8.17
N VAL A 79 18.52 -30.40 6.97
CA VAL A 79 17.68 -30.74 5.81
C VAL A 79 18.59 -31.17 4.67
N LYS A 80 18.50 -32.43 4.26
CA LYS A 80 19.22 -33.01 3.13
C LYS A 80 18.23 -33.37 2.02
N ARG A 81 18.53 -32.98 0.78
CA ARG A 81 17.67 -33.29 -0.37
C ARG A 81 18.47 -33.85 -1.54
N ASN A 82 17.95 -34.91 -2.15
CA ASN A 82 18.32 -35.35 -3.49
C ASN A 82 17.36 -34.74 -4.51
N LEU A 83 17.86 -33.83 -5.33
CA LEU A 83 17.07 -33.05 -6.28
C LEU A 83 16.67 -33.85 -7.53
N LEU A 84 17.27 -35.03 -7.77
CA LEU A 84 16.88 -35.90 -8.87
C LEU A 84 15.71 -36.81 -8.50
N THR A 85 15.65 -37.28 -7.25
CA THR A 85 14.61 -38.20 -6.76
C THR A 85 13.53 -37.52 -5.95
N ASP A 86 13.72 -36.23 -5.61
CA ASP A 86 12.92 -35.46 -4.66
C ASP A 86 12.82 -36.11 -3.26
N GLU A 87 13.81 -36.94 -2.91
CA GLU A 87 13.94 -37.53 -1.58
C GLU A 87 14.53 -36.50 -0.62
N VAL A 88 13.89 -36.37 0.54
CA VAL A 88 14.26 -35.42 1.58
C VAL A 88 14.39 -36.16 2.90
N GLU A 89 15.47 -35.85 3.61
CA GLU A 89 15.69 -36.21 5.00
C GLU A 89 15.75 -34.91 5.82
N LEU A 90 14.90 -34.80 6.83
CA LEU A 90 14.89 -33.68 7.76
C LEU A 90 15.05 -34.24 9.18
N VAL A 91 15.98 -33.67 9.95
CA VAL A 91 16.24 -34.09 11.34
C VAL A 91 16.37 -32.87 12.23
N GLU A 92 15.53 -32.78 13.26
CA GLU A 92 15.66 -31.83 14.37
C GLU A 92 16.32 -32.52 15.56
N LYS A 93 17.37 -31.91 16.10
CA LYS A 93 18.05 -32.35 17.33
C LYS A 93 18.08 -31.22 18.35
N ASP A 94 17.96 -31.51 19.64
CA ASP A 94 18.23 -30.52 20.68
C ASP A 94 19.73 -30.36 20.98
N ASP A 95 20.08 -29.46 21.90
CA ASP A 95 21.47 -29.20 22.33
C ASP A 95 22.18 -30.44 22.89
N LEU A 96 21.43 -31.48 23.30
CA LEU A 96 21.97 -32.76 23.77
C LEU A 96 22.03 -33.81 22.64
N TYR A 97 21.83 -33.39 21.40
CA TYR A 97 21.79 -34.22 20.20
C TYR A 97 20.65 -35.25 20.18
N HIS A 98 19.60 -35.08 20.99
CA HIS A 98 18.43 -35.95 20.95
C HIS A 98 17.51 -35.56 19.79
N VAL A 99 17.13 -36.53 18.97
CA VAL A 99 16.22 -36.33 17.83
C VAL A 99 14.81 -36.04 18.36
N ARG A 100 14.27 -34.87 18.00
CA ARG A 100 12.92 -34.43 18.39
C ARG A 100 11.89 -34.64 17.30
N ALA A 101 12.30 -34.41 16.06
CA ALA A 101 11.48 -34.63 14.87
C ALA A 101 12.38 -35.18 13.77
N GLN A 102 11.84 -36.11 12.98
CA GLN A 102 12.51 -36.64 11.82
C GLN A 102 11.49 -36.91 10.72
N PHE A 103 11.88 -36.62 9.49
CA PHE A 103 11.14 -36.97 8.29
C PHE A 103 12.08 -37.60 7.27
N SER A 104 11.60 -38.62 6.57
CA SER A 104 12.30 -39.24 5.45
C SER A 104 11.27 -39.67 4.41
N GLY A 105 11.32 -39.08 3.22
CA GLY A 105 10.36 -39.41 2.17
C GLY A 105 10.49 -38.56 0.91
N LYS A 106 9.60 -38.81 -0.05
CA LYS A 106 9.53 -38.01 -1.28
C LYS A 106 8.67 -36.78 -1.08
N ALA A 107 9.25 -35.61 -1.35
CA ALA A 107 8.61 -34.30 -1.27
C ALA A 107 8.89 -33.46 -2.54
N PRO A 108 8.36 -33.84 -3.71
CA PRO A 108 8.55 -33.10 -4.95
C PRO A 108 7.99 -31.69 -4.89
N PHE A 109 8.60 -30.77 -5.64
CA PHE A 109 8.28 -29.33 -5.64
C PHE A 109 6.77 -29.03 -5.78
N ARG A 110 6.08 -29.72 -6.71
CA ARG A 110 4.63 -29.58 -6.96
C ARG A 110 3.80 -30.73 -6.38
N GLY A 111 4.36 -31.49 -5.44
CA GLY A 111 3.72 -32.64 -4.83
C GLY A 111 2.55 -32.28 -3.92
N ARG A 112 1.50 -33.12 -3.95
CA ARG A 112 0.30 -33.03 -3.10
C ARG A 112 0.06 -34.31 -2.27
N SER A 113 1.02 -35.23 -2.24
CA SER A 113 0.92 -36.47 -1.46
C SER A 113 0.84 -36.18 0.04
N ALA A 114 0.39 -37.17 0.83
CA ALA A 114 0.41 -37.08 2.28
C ALA A 114 1.82 -36.78 2.82
N SER A 115 2.84 -37.43 2.26
CA SER A 115 4.25 -37.16 2.59
C SER A 115 4.68 -35.71 2.34
N CYS A 116 4.16 -35.07 1.28
CA CYS A 116 4.46 -33.66 0.99
C CYS A 116 3.81 -32.73 2.02
N ARG A 117 2.60 -33.07 2.49
CA ARG A 117 1.90 -32.28 3.52
C ARG A 117 2.62 -32.37 4.85
N GLU A 118 2.93 -33.59 5.30
CA GLU A 118 3.70 -33.84 6.52
C GLU A 118 5.04 -33.08 6.53
N TYR A 119 5.78 -33.12 5.41
CA TYR A 119 7.03 -32.38 5.27
C TYR A 119 6.84 -30.86 5.34
N ARG A 120 5.81 -30.32 4.69
CA ARG A 120 5.49 -28.88 4.73
C ARG A 120 5.08 -28.41 6.13
N GLU A 121 4.25 -29.19 6.83
CA GLU A 121 3.86 -28.93 8.22
C GLU A 121 5.10 -28.87 9.13
N LEU A 122 6.06 -29.78 8.95
CA LEU A 122 7.33 -29.76 9.67
C LEU A 122 8.18 -28.53 9.33
N LEU A 123 8.29 -28.15 8.05
CA LEU A 123 8.98 -26.91 7.66
C LEU A 123 8.34 -25.67 8.28
N GLU A 124 7.01 -25.57 8.28
CA GLU A 124 6.29 -24.45 8.89
C GLU A 124 6.50 -24.40 10.40
N LYS A 125 6.48 -25.56 11.07
CA LYS A 125 6.73 -25.65 12.51
C LYS A 125 8.16 -25.25 12.89
N LEU A 126 9.16 -25.75 12.16
CA LEU A 126 10.58 -25.62 12.53
C LEU A 126 11.20 -24.34 11.98
N ILE A 127 10.93 -24.02 10.72
CA ILE A 127 11.57 -22.94 9.96
C ILE A 127 10.60 -21.74 9.78
N GLY A 128 9.30 -21.94 9.99
CA GLY A 128 8.28 -20.90 9.87
C GLY A 128 7.71 -20.76 8.45
N VAL A 129 8.30 -21.39 7.43
CA VAL A 129 7.87 -21.22 6.03
C VAL A 129 7.78 -22.58 5.32
N ALA A 130 6.60 -22.91 4.82
CA ALA A 130 6.34 -24.12 4.03
C ALA A 130 6.38 -23.92 2.51
N ASP A 131 6.32 -22.68 2.02
CA ASP A 131 6.18 -22.36 0.60
C ASP A 131 7.40 -21.59 0.03
N GLU A 132 7.86 -22.00 -1.16
CA GLU A 132 9.03 -21.40 -1.83
C GLU A 132 8.77 -19.94 -2.25
N ARG A 133 7.56 -19.62 -2.71
CA ARG A 133 7.22 -18.27 -3.17
C ARG A 133 7.22 -17.31 -1.99
N LEU A 134 6.67 -17.76 -0.85
CA LEU A 134 6.68 -17.03 0.42
C LEU A 134 8.12 -16.79 0.91
N PHE A 135 8.94 -17.85 0.86
CA PHE A 135 10.37 -17.77 1.19
C PHE A 135 11.07 -16.73 0.32
N ARG A 136 10.90 -16.81 -1.00
CA ARG A 136 11.56 -15.90 -1.95
C ARG A 136 11.08 -14.46 -1.84
N ALA A 137 9.81 -14.24 -1.49
CA ALA A 137 9.27 -12.89 -1.32
C ALA A 137 9.85 -12.17 -0.08
N THR A 138 10.18 -12.95 0.96
CA THR A 138 10.51 -12.41 2.29
C THR A 138 12.01 -12.44 2.56
N TYR A 139 12.64 -13.59 2.35
CA TYR A 139 14.01 -13.86 2.78
C TYR A 139 15.02 -13.81 1.64
N PHE A 140 14.59 -13.67 0.38
CA PHE A 140 15.49 -13.66 -0.77
C PHE A 140 15.38 -12.38 -1.61
N PHE A 141 16.49 -11.72 -1.85
CA PHE A 141 16.57 -10.53 -2.71
C PHE A 141 17.49 -10.79 -3.90
N GLY A 142 16.92 -11.10 -5.08
CA GLY A 142 17.71 -11.44 -6.27
C GLY A 142 18.13 -10.24 -7.15
N HIS A 143 19.08 -10.49 -8.06
CA HIS A 143 19.62 -9.57 -9.07
C HIS A 143 18.59 -8.94 -10.03
N HIS A 144 17.43 -9.59 -10.13
CA HIS A 144 16.24 -9.01 -10.72
C HIS A 144 15.18 -9.00 -9.62
N PRO A 145 14.89 -7.86 -8.97
CA PRO A 145 13.50 -7.60 -8.67
C PRO A 145 12.85 -7.60 -10.05
N GLN A 146 12.31 -8.76 -10.48
CA GLN A 146 11.20 -8.72 -11.42
C GLN A 146 10.31 -7.63 -10.84
N SER A 147 10.11 -6.56 -11.61
CA SER A 147 9.18 -5.50 -11.24
C SER A 147 7.95 -6.23 -10.77
N TRP A 148 7.73 -6.27 -9.46
CA TRP A 148 6.54 -6.91 -8.95
C TRP A 148 5.42 -6.18 -9.67
N SER A 149 4.58 -6.89 -10.43
CA SER A 149 3.31 -6.26 -10.74
C SER A 149 2.68 -5.92 -9.40
N GLY A 150 2.02 -4.76 -9.28
CA GLY A 150 1.33 -4.40 -8.04
C GLY A 150 0.53 -5.59 -7.51
N GLU A 151 -0.24 -6.24 -8.40
CA GLU A 151 -0.98 -7.48 -8.13
C GLU A 151 -0.16 -8.63 -7.54
N GLU A 152 1.05 -8.91 -8.04
CA GLU A 152 1.87 -10.03 -7.55
C GLU A 152 2.48 -9.72 -6.18
N LEU A 153 2.86 -8.45 -5.94
CA LEU A 153 3.23 -7.99 -4.61
C LEU A 153 2.02 -8.01 -3.65
N ALA A 154 0.83 -7.65 -4.14
CA ALA A 154 -0.40 -7.63 -3.37
C ALA A 154 -0.76 -8.99 -2.84
N LEU A 155 -0.79 -9.96 -3.75
CA LEU A 155 -1.11 -11.33 -3.43
C LEU A 155 -0.12 -11.84 -2.39
N LYS A 156 1.19 -11.58 -2.57
CA LYS A 156 2.27 -12.04 -1.68
C LYS A 156 2.29 -11.34 -0.33
N LEU A 157 2.10 -10.02 -0.27
CA LEU A 157 2.01 -9.28 1.00
C LEU A 157 0.76 -9.69 1.78
N ARG A 158 -0.37 -9.96 1.11
CA ARG A 158 -1.57 -10.51 1.76
C ARG A 158 -1.29 -11.86 2.40
N THR A 159 -0.61 -12.78 1.69
CA THR A 159 -0.23 -14.09 2.27
C THR A 159 0.78 -13.96 3.42
N LEU A 160 1.66 -12.95 3.34
CA LEU A 160 2.73 -12.74 4.33
C LEU A 160 2.23 -12.08 5.60
N VAL A 161 1.30 -11.15 5.45
CA VAL A 161 0.61 -10.49 6.54
C VAL A 161 -0.24 -11.55 7.24
N SER A 162 -1.04 -12.36 6.53
CA SER A 162 -1.99 -13.32 7.14
C SER A 162 -1.38 -14.47 7.92
N GLY A 163 -0.06 -14.71 7.80
CA GLY A 163 0.67 -15.65 8.65
C GLY A 163 0.40 -17.15 8.39
N THR A 164 -0.64 -17.50 7.65
CA THR A 164 -0.98 -18.90 7.32
C THR A 164 -0.62 -19.22 5.87
N ALA A 165 0.30 -20.16 5.67
CA ALA A 165 0.65 -20.65 4.34
C ALA A 165 -0.44 -21.55 3.70
N GLU A 166 -1.45 -21.98 4.48
CA GLU A 166 -2.37 -23.05 4.08
C GLU A 166 -3.73 -22.58 3.53
N ALA A 167 -4.06 -21.31 3.66
CA ALA A 167 -5.36 -20.79 3.24
C ALA A 167 -5.17 -19.52 2.44
N ASP A 168 -5.26 -19.62 1.11
CA ASP A 168 -5.61 -18.45 0.32
C ASP A 168 -7.04 -18.09 0.73
N TYR A 169 -7.19 -17.11 1.63
CA TYR A 169 -8.50 -16.64 2.10
C TYR A 169 -9.39 -16.28 0.92
N ALA A 170 -8.82 -15.84 -0.21
CA ALA A 170 -9.58 -15.62 -1.43
C ALA A 170 -10.12 -16.94 -2.00
N GLU A 171 -9.33 -18.03 -2.00
CA GLU A 171 -9.80 -19.36 -2.43
C GLU A 171 -10.85 -19.95 -1.48
N ILE A 172 -10.69 -19.77 -0.16
CA ILE A 172 -11.70 -20.20 0.82
C ILE A 172 -12.98 -19.38 0.67
N LEU A 173 -12.86 -18.06 0.54
CA LEU A 173 -13.99 -17.16 0.33
C LEU A 173 -14.70 -17.50 -0.99
N ASP A 174 -13.96 -17.71 -2.08
CA ASP A 174 -14.49 -18.15 -3.37
C ASP A 174 -15.20 -19.50 -3.26
N THR A 175 -14.63 -20.45 -2.51
CA THR A 175 -15.25 -21.75 -2.25
C THR A 175 -16.56 -21.61 -1.48
N LEU A 176 -16.58 -20.81 -0.40
CA LEU A 176 -17.78 -20.54 0.40
C LEU A 176 -18.85 -19.83 -0.43
N LEU A 177 -18.44 -18.88 -1.28
CA LEU A 177 -19.33 -18.19 -2.22
C LEU A 177 -19.88 -19.13 -3.25
N ASP A 178 -19.06 -20.01 -3.82
CA ASP A 178 -19.48 -21.00 -4.79
C ASP A 178 -20.45 -22.02 -4.17
N GLU A 179 -20.20 -22.49 -2.96
CA GLU A 179 -21.14 -23.31 -2.19
C GLU A 179 -22.46 -22.57 -1.96
N HIS A 180 -22.40 -21.30 -1.54
CA HIS A 180 -23.60 -20.47 -1.40
C HIS A 180 -24.37 -20.34 -2.72
N PHE A 181 -23.67 -20.14 -3.85
CA PHE A 181 -24.26 -20.04 -5.19
C PHE A 181 -24.77 -21.36 -5.80
N GLN A 182 -24.36 -22.50 -5.26
CA GLN A 182 -24.95 -23.79 -5.62
C GLN A 182 -26.33 -23.94 -4.99
N LEU A 183 -26.55 -23.34 -3.82
CA LEU A 183 -27.80 -23.43 -3.06
C LEU A 183 -28.81 -22.36 -3.48
N THR A 184 -28.39 -21.10 -3.67
CA THR A 184 -29.27 -19.98 -4.04
C THR A 184 -28.72 -19.17 -5.23
N ARG A 185 -29.62 -18.54 -5.99
CA ARG A 185 -29.32 -17.60 -7.06
C ARG A 185 -28.80 -16.24 -6.56
N SER A 186 -29.08 -15.90 -5.29
CA SER A 186 -28.78 -14.59 -4.70
C SER A 186 -27.32 -14.45 -4.24
N ASN A 187 -26.79 -13.24 -4.37
CA ASN A 187 -25.45 -12.88 -3.89
C ASN A 187 -25.55 -12.02 -2.63
N PRO A 188 -24.79 -12.32 -1.55
CA PRO A 188 -24.65 -11.42 -0.40
C PRO A 188 -24.22 -9.97 -0.75
N TRP A 189 -23.54 -9.76 -1.89
CA TRP A 189 -22.99 -8.47 -2.33
C TRP A 189 -23.55 -7.94 -3.67
N GLY A 190 -24.76 -8.33 -4.07
CA GLY A 190 -25.55 -7.58 -5.07
C GLY A 190 -25.37 -7.93 -6.55
N ARG A 191 -24.81 -9.10 -6.90
CA ARG A 191 -24.88 -9.65 -8.29
C ARG A 191 -25.58 -11.00 -8.33
N ASP A 192 -26.82 -11.03 -8.79
CA ASP A 192 -27.59 -12.27 -8.91
C ASP A 192 -27.22 -13.08 -10.16
N LYS A 193 -27.21 -14.41 -10.02
CA LYS A 193 -27.10 -15.30 -11.18
C LYS A 193 -28.45 -15.33 -11.94
N GLN A 194 -28.43 -15.69 -13.22
CA GLN A 194 -29.64 -15.70 -14.06
C GLN A 194 -30.48 -16.99 -13.92
N ARG A 195 -29.93 -18.04 -13.31
CA ARG A 195 -30.58 -19.35 -13.19
C ARG A 195 -30.90 -19.66 -11.75
N ASP A 196 -32.13 -20.10 -11.51
CA ASP A 196 -32.59 -20.59 -10.22
C ASP A 196 -31.81 -21.83 -9.79
N ARG A 197 -31.64 -21.97 -8.47
CA ARG A 197 -30.90 -23.07 -7.83
C ARG A 197 -31.86 -23.93 -7.02
N GLU A 198 -31.29 -24.91 -6.31
CA GLU A 198 -32.05 -25.89 -5.55
C GLU A 198 -33.05 -25.20 -4.60
N TYR A 199 -32.61 -24.15 -3.91
CA TYR A 199 -33.47 -23.40 -3.00
C TYR A 199 -34.69 -22.77 -3.68
N GLU A 200 -34.49 -22.03 -4.79
CA GLU A 200 -35.60 -21.40 -5.51
C GLU A 200 -36.53 -22.44 -6.15
N THR A 201 -35.98 -23.55 -6.66
CA THR A 201 -36.80 -24.64 -7.22
C THR A 201 -37.67 -25.33 -6.17
N VAL A 202 -37.17 -25.49 -4.94
CA VAL A 202 -37.94 -26.06 -3.83
C VAL A 202 -39.03 -25.08 -3.38
N CYS A 203 -38.72 -23.78 -3.30
CA CYS A 203 -39.72 -22.75 -3.00
C CYS A 203 -40.83 -22.69 -4.07
N GLN A 204 -40.46 -22.79 -5.36
CA GLN A 204 -41.43 -22.83 -6.46
C GLN A 204 -42.33 -24.07 -6.37
N GLN A 205 -41.77 -25.25 -6.09
CA GLN A 205 -42.54 -26.48 -5.93
C GLN A 205 -43.52 -26.43 -4.74
N LEU A 206 -43.12 -25.79 -3.64
CA LEU A 206 -44.00 -25.54 -2.50
C LEU A 206 -45.12 -24.55 -2.87
N SER A 207 -44.80 -23.52 -3.66
CA SER A 207 -45.78 -22.53 -4.13
C SER A 207 -46.83 -23.16 -5.05
N GLU A 208 -46.41 -24.06 -5.93
CA GLU A 208 -47.29 -24.80 -6.84
C GLU A 208 -48.22 -25.78 -6.09
N GLN A 209 -47.82 -26.21 -4.89
CA GLN A 209 -48.63 -27.05 -3.99
C GLN A 209 -49.58 -26.26 -3.10
N GLY A 210 -49.57 -24.93 -3.17
CA GLY A 210 -50.41 -24.05 -2.35
C GLY A 210 -50.00 -24.03 -0.87
N ASP A 211 -48.73 -24.31 -0.58
CA ASP A 211 -48.18 -24.30 0.77
C ASP A 211 -47.77 -22.86 1.15
N ASP A 212 -48.28 -22.35 2.28
CA ASP A 212 -47.94 -21.03 2.82
C ASP A 212 -46.44 -20.92 3.16
N GLY A 213 -45.76 -22.06 3.37
CA GLY A 213 -44.31 -22.14 3.54
C GLY A 213 -43.50 -21.96 2.26
N ALA A 214 -44.09 -21.56 1.13
CA ALA A 214 -43.39 -21.35 -0.14
C ALA A 214 -42.59 -20.05 -0.23
N VAL A 215 -42.79 -19.12 0.72
CA VAL A 215 -42.11 -17.81 0.70
C VAL A 215 -40.60 -18.00 0.82
N PRO A 216 -39.79 -17.48 -0.11
CA PRO A 216 -38.34 -17.53 0.03
C PRO A 216 -37.89 -16.74 1.26
N ILE A 217 -36.92 -17.25 2.00
CA ILE A 217 -36.22 -16.61 3.11
C ILE A 217 -35.70 -15.23 2.70
N PHE A 218 -35.35 -15.03 1.43
CA PHE A 218 -34.92 -13.72 0.93
C PHE A 218 -36.09 -12.75 0.79
N VAL A 219 -37.30 -13.23 0.51
CA VAL A 219 -38.52 -12.41 0.62
C VAL A 219 -38.85 -12.15 2.09
N GLU A 220 -38.52 -13.02 3.04
CA GLU A 220 -38.67 -12.73 4.49
C GLU A 220 -37.51 -11.89 5.10
N ILE A 221 -36.32 -11.87 4.47
CA ILE A 221 -35.15 -11.07 4.86
C ILE A 221 -35.11 -9.72 4.14
N ASP A 222 -35.72 -9.60 2.96
CA ASP A 222 -35.97 -8.33 2.25
C ASP A 222 -37.37 -7.77 2.52
N ASN A 223 -38.28 -8.57 3.09
CA ASN A 223 -39.49 -8.14 3.77
C ASN A 223 -39.48 -8.54 5.26
N PRO A 224 -38.46 -8.18 6.05
CA PRO A 224 -38.76 -7.80 7.41
C PRO A 224 -39.49 -6.46 7.28
N ALA A 225 -40.13 -5.99 8.32
CA ALA A 225 -39.92 -4.57 8.57
C ALA A 225 -38.41 -4.41 8.83
N ARG A 226 -37.58 -4.38 7.76
CA ARG A 226 -36.23 -3.81 7.81
C ARG A 226 -36.58 -2.35 8.03
N ASP A 227 -36.65 -2.01 9.30
CA ASP A 227 -37.03 -0.71 9.78
C ASP A 227 -36.11 0.26 9.03
N ASP A 228 -36.59 0.93 7.96
CA ASP A 228 -35.84 2.01 7.31
C ASP A 228 -35.41 3.03 8.37
N SER A 229 -36.16 3.08 9.48
CA SER A 229 -35.80 3.77 10.71
C SER A 229 -34.55 3.22 11.40
N GLN A 230 -34.31 1.91 11.49
CA GLN A 230 -33.12 1.33 12.16
C GLN A 230 -31.86 1.47 11.33
N VAL A 231 -31.92 1.30 10.00
CA VAL A 231 -30.75 1.57 9.14
C VAL A 231 -30.44 3.06 9.12
N ALA A 232 -31.46 3.92 9.04
CA ALA A 232 -31.28 5.36 9.19
C ALA A 232 -30.73 5.73 10.58
N LEU A 233 -31.17 5.06 11.64
CA LEU A 233 -30.66 5.25 13.01
C LEU A 233 -29.21 4.77 13.13
N GLU A 234 -28.83 3.64 12.53
CA GLU A 234 -27.44 3.15 12.52
C GLU A 234 -26.52 4.07 11.71
N GLU A 235 -26.99 4.59 10.57
CA GLU A 235 -26.28 5.61 9.78
C GLU A 235 -26.16 6.94 10.54
N GLU A 236 -27.22 7.37 11.22
CA GLU A 236 -27.24 8.59 12.04
C GLU A 236 -26.33 8.44 13.28
N ILE A 237 -26.33 7.28 13.95
CA ILE A 237 -25.40 6.98 15.05
C ILE A 237 -23.95 6.98 14.55
N SER A 238 -23.69 6.36 13.40
CA SER A 238 -22.35 6.31 12.79
C SER A 238 -21.85 7.71 12.44
N ALA A 239 -22.67 8.52 11.76
CA ALA A 239 -22.34 9.90 11.41
C ALA A 239 -22.11 10.77 12.66
N LEU A 240 -23.02 10.71 13.64
CA LEU A 240 -22.92 11.48 14.89
C LEU A 240 -21.71 11.06 15.73
N SER A 241 -21.36 9.77 15.74
CA SER A 241 -20.17 9.26 16.44
C SER A 241 -18.86 9.76 15.82
N GLY A 242 -18.77 9.78 14.48
CA GLY A 242 -17.60 10.31 13.77
C GLY A 242 -17.44 11.82 13.96
N GLU A 243 -18.54 12.59 13.97
CA GLU A 243 -18.52 14.02 14.30
C GLU A 243 -18.06 14.26 15.76
N LEU A 244 -18.56 13.47 16.71
CA LEU A 244 -18.19 13.57 18.13
C LEU A 244 -16.71 13.26 18.38
N GLU A 245 -16.12 12.29 17.67
CA GLU A 245 -14.68 12.00 17.79
C GLU A 245 -13.82 13.20 17.36
N PHE A 246 -14.19 13.87 16.27
CA PHE A 246 -13.52 15.08 15.81
C PHE A 246 -13.71 16.25 16.79
N GLU A 247 -14.94 16.49 17.24
CA GLU A 247 -15.26 17.58 18.17
C GLU A 247 -14.62 17.37 19.55
N ARG A 248 -14.48 16.14 20.03
CA ARG A 248 -13.73 15.81 21.26
C ARG A 248 -12.25 16.17 21.14
N GLN A 249 -11.63 15.88 19.99
CA GLN A 249 -10.23 16.28 19.76
C GLN A 249 -10.06 17.80 19.73
N GLU A 250 -11.00 18.53 19.12
CA GLU A 250 -10.98 19.99 19.12
C GLU A 250 -11.24 20.58 20.52
N TYR A 251 -12.14 19.97 21.30
CA TYR A 251 -12.37 20.35 22.70
C TYR A 251 -11.12 20.13 23.56
N GLU A 252 -10.44 19.00 23.44
CA GLU A 252 -9.18 18.73 24.16
C GLU A 252 -8.08 19.74 23.78
N LYS A 253 -8.00 20.12 22.50
CA LYS A 253 -7.08 21.18 22.05
C LYS A 253 -7.45 22.52 22.68
N GLY A 254 -8.74 22.86 22.73
CA GLY A 254 -9.27 24.05 23.39
C GLY A 254 -8.95 24.08 24.90
N GLN A 255 -9.12 22.97 25.61
CA GLN A 255 -8.76 22.85 27.02
C GLN A 255 -7.26 23.08 27.25
N ARG A 256 -6.40 22.42 26.46
CA ARG A 256 -4.95 22.63 26.54
C ARG A 256 -4.53 24.06 26.21
N TYR A 257 -5.27 24.72 25.33
CA TYR A 257 -5.03 26.12 24.98
C TYR A 257 -5.38 27.07 26.14
N ILE A 258 -6.56 26.89 26.76
CA ILE A 258 -6.96 27.67 27.94
C ILE A 258 -6.02 27.40 29.11
N GLU A 259 -5.60 26.15 29.33
CA GLU A 259 -4.66 25.80 30.40
C GLU A 259 -3.28 26.46 30.22
N ARG A 260 -2.77 26.52 28.98
CA ARG A 260 -1.57 27.31 28.66
C ARG A 260 -1.79 28.81 28.88
N PHE A 261 -2.96 29.33 28.53
CA PHE A 261 -3.29 30.73 28.72
C PHE A 261 -3.34 31.10 30.22
N ARG A 262 -3.92 30.23 31.05
CA ARG A 262 -3.89 30.36 32.52
C ARG A 262 -2.48 30.39 33.07
N GLN A 263 -1.63 29.43 32.66
CA GLN A 263 -0.21 29.42 33.05
C GLN A 263 0.50 30.71 32.64
N GLN A 264 0.18 31.26 31.47
CA GLN A 264 0.77 32.51 30.99
C GLN A 264 0.27 33.74 31.77
N ALA A 265 -1.00 33.75 32.20
CA ALA A 265 -1.57 34.76 33.07
C ALA A 265 -0.97 34.70 34.48
N ASP A 266 -0.84 33.51 35.06
CA ASP A 266 -0.22 33.27 36.38
C ASP A 266 1.28 33.69 36.36
N ILE A 267 2.01 33.39 35.27
CA ILE A 267 3.41 33.83 35.07
C ILE A 267 3.52 35.36 34.95
N ASN A 268 2.48 36.04 34.48
CA ASN A 268 2.45 37.49 34.39
C ASN A 268 2.11 38.14 35.73
N GLU A 269 1.22 37.55 36.54
CA GLU A 269 0.95 38.00 37.93
C GLU A 269 2.19 37.88 38.82
N GLU A 270 2.99 36.81 38.69
CA GLU A 270 4.20 36.59 39.49
C GLU A 270 5.36 37.57 39.16
N LYS A 271 5.27 38.32 38.06
CA LYS A 271 6.35 39.21 37.55
C LYS A 271 6.10 40.71 37.72
N ALA A 272 5.05 41.13 38.41
CA ALA A 272 4.76 42.54 38.63
C ALA A 272 5.64 43.18 39.73
N GLU A 273 6.80 43.72 39.35
CA GLU A 273 7.54 44.76 40.10
C GLU A 273 7.44 46.13 39.37
N PRO A 274 7.46 47.27 40.08
CA PRO A 274 6.94 48.56 39.60
C PRO A 274 7.90 49.34 38.65
N PRO A 275 7.37 50.33 37.89
CA PRO A 275 7.98 50.78 36.64
C PRO A 275 8.93 51.97 36.80
N ALA A 276 9.84 52.13 35.83
CA ALA A 276 10.62 53.35 35.61
C ALA A 276 10.53 53.84 34.16
N LYS A 277 9.85 55.00 34.01
CA LYS A 277 10.04 56.14 33.08
C LYS A 277 10.09 55.85 31.56
N VAL A 278 9.08 56.23 30.75
CA VAL A 278 8.80 57.59 30.16
C VAL A 278 9.90 57.91 29.10
N GLU A 279 9.68 58.08 27.78
CA GLU A 279 8.73 58.87 26.94
C GLU A 279 9.20 58.73 25.44
N PRO A 280 8.78 59.50 24.39
CA PRO A 280 7.47 59.62 23.73
C PRO A 280 7.45 59.47 22.16
N VAL A 281 6.27 59.09 21.64
CA VAL A 281 5.42 59.72 20.58
C VAL A 281 5.86 59.84 19.09
N LYS A 282 4.84 59.56 18.21
CA LYS A 282 4.49 59.99 16.81
C LYS A 282 4.39 58.78 15.86
N GLU A 283 3.38 58.61 14.99
CA GLU A 283 2.58 59.56 14.20
C GLU A 283 1.32 58.88 13.62
N GLU A 284 0.26 59.67 13.39
CA GLU A 284 -1.15 59.26 13.26
C GLU A 284 -1.69 59.21 11.81
N SER A 285 -0.87 58.83 10.82
CA SER A 285 -1.33 58.65 9.41
C SER A 285 -1.57 57.19 9.01
N LEU A 286 -1.31 56.22 9.90
CA LEU A 286 -1.48 54.78 9.62
C LEU A 286 -2.93 54.28 9.70
N GLY A 287 -3.88 55.08 10.22
CA GLY A 287 -5.22 54.61 10.62
C GLY A 287 -6.10 54.10 9.47
N THR A 288 -6.20 54.81 8.35
CA THR A 288 -7.06 54.41 7.22
C THR A 288 -6.48 53.26 6.40
N LYS A 289 -5.15 53.19 6.25
CA LYS A 289 -4.48 52.10 5.55
C LYS A 289 -4.41 50.82 6.39
N LYS A 290 -4.17 50.93 7.71
CA LYS A 290 -4.25 49.79 8.63
C LYS A 290 -5.66 49.23 8.70
N THR A 291 -6.69 50.08 8.79
CA THR A 291 -8.08 49.59 8.84
C THR A 291 -8.53 48.94 7.53
N LEU A 292 -8.09 49.43 6.36
CA LEU A 292 -8.33 48.74 5.07
C LEU A 292 -7.50 47.46 4.91
N ALA A 293 -6.24 47.45 5.37
CA ALA A 293 -5.40 46.26 5.38
C ALA A 293 -5.92 45.18 6.34
N GLU A 294 -6.42 45.58 7.52
CA GLU A 294 -7.07 44.70 8.50
C GLU A 294 -8.32 44.07 7.90
N LYS A 295 -9.15 44.85 7.19
CA LYS A 295 -10.32 44.33 6.46
C LYS A 295 -9.93 43.37 5.33
N LEU A 296 -8.83 43.62 4.62
CA LEU A 296 -8.31 42.69 3.60
C LEU A 296 -7.79 41.39 4.22
N THR A 297 -7.08 41.47 5.35
CA THR A 297 -6.61 40.28 6.09
C THR A 297 -7.76 39.48 6.70
N ALA A 298 -8.82 40.15 7.20
CA ALA A 298 -10.04 39.51 7.68
C ALA A 298 -10.81 38.81 6.53
N ALA A 299 -10.71 39.32 5.30
CA ALA A 299 -11.23 38.68 4.09
C ALA A 299 -10.28 37.58 3.53
N GLY A 300 -9.14 37.32 4.18
CA GLY A 300 -8.19 36.28 3.80
C GLY A 300 -7.23 36.64 2.66
N LEU A 301 -7.10 37.93 2.32
CA LEU A 301 -6.16 38.44 1.32
C LEU A 301 -4.89 38.99 2.01
N PRO A 302 -3.68 38.67 1.52
CA PRO A 302 -2.44 39.17 2.11
C PRO A 302 -2.29 40.70 1.90
N PRO A 303 -1.61 41.42 2.82
CA PRO A 303 -1.57 42.89 2.81
C PRO A 303 -0.69 43.53 1.72
N SER A 304 0.13 42.74 1.02
CA SER A 304 1.03 43.20 -0.05
C SER A 304 0.64 42.62 -1.41
N LEU A 305 -0.44 43.12 -2.01
CA LEU A 305 -0.92 42.67 -3.32
C LEU A 305 -0.55 43.68 -4.42
N PRO A 306 0.21 43.26 -5.45
CA PRO A 306 0.58 44.13 -6.55
C PRO A 306 -0.63 44.48 -7.45
N PRO A 307 -0.68 45.69 -8.04
CA PRO A 307 -1.80 46.12 -8.88
C PRO A 307 -1.96 45.30 -10.18
N GLN A 308 -0.91 44.60 -10.61
CA GLN A 308 -0.89 43.71 -11.78
C GLN A 308 -1.54 42.33 -11.52
N LEU A 309 -1.97 42.06 -10.28
CA LEU A 309 -2.53 40.79 -9.84
C LEU A 309 -3.71 40.27 -10.69
N PRO A 310 -4.70 41.10 -11.11
CA PRO A 310 -5.84 40.59 -11.89
C PRO A 310 -5.43 40.03 -13.26
N GLU A 311 -4.42 40.64 -13.91
CA GLU A 311 -3.91 40.24 -15.23
C GLU A 311 -3.14 38.91 -15.15
N VAL A 312 -2.33 38.74 -14.11
CA VAL A 312 -1.60 37.48 -13.86
C VAL A 312 -2.58 36.33 -13.58
N LEU A 313 -3.66 36.59 -12.83
CA LEU A 313 -4.65 35.58 -12.51
C LEU A 313 -5.53 35.19 -13.71
N SER A 314 -5.84 36.13 -14.62
CA SER A 314 -6.53 35.81 -15.87
C SER A 314 -5.64 34.97 -16.79
N ALA A 315 -4.36 35.33 -16.94
CA ALA A 315 -3.41 34.52 -17.71
C ALA A 315 -3.25 33.10 -17.13
N ALA A 316 -3.21 32.97 -15.79
CA ALA A 316 -3.19 31.67 -15.13
C ALA A 316 -4.47 30.84 -15.36
N ALA A 317 -5.63 31.49 -15.43
CA ALA A 317 -6.90 30.82 -15.73
C ALA A 317 -6.96 30.30 -17.18
N GLU A 318 -6.49 31.10 -18.15
CA GLU A 318 -6.43 30.72 -19.57
C GLU A 318 -5.53 29.51 -19.81
N ILE A 319 -4.32 29.50 -19.22
CA ILE A 319 -3.38 28.36 -19.33
C ILE A 319 -3.99 27.08 -18.75
N ARG A 320 -4.71 27.18 -17.63
CA ARG A 320 -5.40 26.01 -17.03
C ARG A 320 -6.50 25.49 -17.95
N GLN A 321 -7.29 26.38 -18.55
CA GLN A 321 -8.35 25.99 -19.49
C GLN A 321 -7.77 25.35 -20.75
N GLU A 322 -6.66 25.85 -21.26
CA GLU A 322 -5.93 25.26 -22.40
C GLU A 322 -5.40 23.84 -22.07
N LEU A 323 -4.76 23.67 -20.90
CA LEU A 323 -4.28 22.37 -20.43
C LEU A 323 -5.41 21.36 -20.18
N ALA A 324 -6.55 21.81 -19.65
CA ALA A 324 -7.74 20.99 -19.45
C ALA A 324 -8.37 20.58 -20.79
N ALA A 325 -8.46 21.50 -21.75
CA ALA A 325 -8.97 21.23 -23.09
C ALA A 325 -8.12 20.19 -23.85
N LEU A 326 -6.82 20.11 -23.55
CA LEU A 326 -5.92 19.09 -24.12
C LEU A 326 -6.15 17.67 -23.54
N GLN A 327 -6.80 17.50 -22.39
CA GLN A 327 -7.02 16.17 -21.79
C GLN A 327 -7.95 15.28 -22.63
N GLN A 328 -9.01 15.86 -23.19
CA GLN A 328 -9.98 15.16 -24.05
C GLN A 328 -9.35 14.55 -25.32
N PRO A 329 -8.57 15.28 -26.14
CA PRO A 329 -7.95 14.68 -27.32
C PRO A 329 -6.92 13.60 -26.98
N PHE A 330 -6.19 13.72 -25.86
CA PHE A 330 -5.29 12.65 -25.38
C PHE A 330 -6.05 11.37 -25.00
N SER A 331 -7.20 11.49 -24.32
CA SER A 331 -8.00 10.32 -23.93
C SER A 331 -8.63 9.62 -25.15
N ILE A 332 -9.10 10.39 -26.15
CA ILE A 332 -9.61 9.87 -27.42
C ILE A 332 -8.51 9.13 -28.19
N LEU A 333 -7.30 9.70 -28.28
CA LEU A 333 -6.14 9.07 -28.91
C LEU A 333 -5.75 7.76 -28.20
N HIS A 334 -5.69 7.78 -26.87
CA HIS A 334 -5.36 6.59 -26.09
C HIS A 334 -6.40 5.48 -26.26
N GLY A 335 -7.69 5.84 -26.31
CA GLY A 335 -8.77 4.91 -26.64
C GLY A 335 -8.68 4.33 -28.05
N ARG A 336 -8.25 5.14 -29.03
CA ARG A 336 -7.99 4.67 -30.40
C ARG A 336 -6.80 3.72 -30.45
N GLU A 337 -5.69 4.01 -29.79
CA GLU A 337 -4.51 3.14 -29.71
C GLU A 337 -4.85 1.75 -29.15
N LYS A 338 -5.65 1.69 -28.08
CA LYS A 338 -6.09 0.42 -27.46
C LYS A 338 -6.98 -0.43 -28.38
N LYS A 339 -7.77 0.21 -29.24
CA LYS A 339 -8.70 -0.48 -30.17
C LYS A 339 -8.01 -1.00 -31.43
N ILE A 340 -6.71 -0.75 -31.63
CA ILE A 340 -5.98 -1.26 -32.79
C ILE A 340 -5.74 -2.77 -32.63
N PRO A 341 -6.37 -3.63 -33.45
CA PRO A 341 -6.28 -5.06 -33.27
C PRO A 341 -4.87 -5.57 -33.58
N GLN A 342 -4.34 -6.42 -32.70
CA GLN A 342 -3.03 -7.04 -32.90
C GLN A 342 -3.09 -8.15 -33.97
N VAL A 343 -1.95 -8.41 -34.60
CA VAL A 343 -1.81 -9.56 -35.51
C VAL A 343 -1.46 -10.78 -34.66
N PRO A 344 -2.29 -11.85 -34.67
CA PRO A 344 -2.07 -13.03 -33.83
C PRO A 344 -1.00 -13.94 -34.45
N TRP A 345 0.27 -13.52 -34.36
CA TRP A 345 1.40 -14.25 -34.94
C TRP A 345 1.53 -15.69 -34.45
N MET A 346 1.15 -15.97 -33.20
CA MET A 346 1.12 -17.33 -32.66
C MET A 346 0.11 -18.23 -33.39
N VAL A 347 -1.10 -17.73 -33.65
CA VAL A 347 -2.15 -18.48 -34.36
C VAL A 347 -1.74 -18.74 -35.81
N ILE A 348 -1.16 -17.73 -36.46
CA ILE A 348 -0.60 -17.85 -37.81
C ILE A 348 0.53 -18.88 -37.84
N GLY A 349 1.43 -18.86 -36.85
CA GLY A 349 2.51 -19.84 -36.72
C GLY A 349 2.00 -21.27 -36.55
N CYS A 350 1.01 -21.48 -35.68
CA CYS A 350 0.38 -22.80 -35.50
C CYS A 350 -0.29 -23.30 -36.79
N LEU A 351 -0.98 -22.43 -37.54
CA LEU A 351 -1.59 -22.79 -38.83
C LEU A 351 -0.55 -23.16 -39.89
N LEU A 352 0.60 -22.47 -39.93
CA LEU A 352 1.70 -22.82 -40.83
C LEU A 352 2.32 -24.18 -40.48
N VAL A 353 2.52 -24.47 -39.18
CA VAL A 353 3.00 -25.78 -38.73
C VAL A 353 2.00 -26.89 -39.11
N LEU A 354 0.70 -26.64 -38.94
CA LEU A 354 -0.36 -27.57 -39.35
C LEU A 354 -0.34 -27.82 -40.87
N PHE A 355 -0.14 -26.77 -41.67
CA PHE A 355 0.01 -26.88 -43.12
C PHE A 355 1.23 -27.70 -43.53
N VAL A 356 2.38 -27.54 -42.86
CA VAL A 356 3.57 -28.36 -43.08
C VAL A 356 3.31 -29.83 -42.73
N ALA A 357 2.62 -30.11 -41.62
CA ALA A 357 2.24 -31.46 -41.23
C ALA A 357 1.30 -32.12 -42.25
N LEU A 358 0.30 -31.39 -42.74
CA LEU A 358 -0.62 -31.85 -43.79
C LEU A 358 0.12 -32.13 -45.10
N ALA A 359 1.08 -31.29 -45.49
CA ALA A 359 1.92 -31.52 -46.66
C ALA A 359 2.79 -32.78 -46.52
N ALA A 360 3.34 -33.04 -45.33
CA ALA A 360 4.13 -34.24 -45.06
C ALA A 360 3.29 -35.53 -45.16
N VAL A 361 2.07 -35.53 -44.63
CA VAL A 361 1.13 -36.67 -44.75
C VAL A 361 0.70 -36.87 -46.21
N ALA A 362 0.41 -35.79 -46.93
CA ALA A 362 0.05 -35.83 -48.35
C ALA A 362 1.14 -36.45 -49.22
N PHE A 363 2.41 -36.20 -48.89
CA PHE A 363 3.57 -36.70 -49.63
C PHE A 363 3.69 -38.22 -49.60
N TRP A 364 3.24 -38.86 -48.52
CA TRP A 364 3.25 -40.31 -48.35
C TRP A 364 2.07 -41.01 -49.04
N GLN A 365 0.99 -40.29 -49.38
CA GLN A 365 -0.20 -40.86 -49.98
C GLN A 365 -0.19 -40.75 -51.51
N PRO A 366 -0.21 -41.84 -52.29
CA PRO A 366 -0.04 -41.82 -53.74
C PRO A 366 -1.19 -41.13 -54.52
N PHE A 367 -2.38 -41.03 -53.95
CA PHE A 367 -3.57 -40.49 -54.62
C PHE A 367 -3.74 -38.97 -54.55
N PHE A 368 -3.14 -38.27 -53.57
CA PHE A 368 -3.43 -36.85 -53.28
C PHE A 368 -2.25 -35.88 -53.43
N LYS A 369 -1.09 -36.36 -53.90
CA LYS A 369 0.18 -35.61 -53.83
C LYS A 369 0.11 -34.21 -54.46
N THR A 370 -0.36 -34.09 -55.70
CA THR A 370 -0.29 -32.83 -56.44
C THR A 370 -1.36 -31.79 -56.06
N PRO A 371 -2.67 -32.11 -55.93
CA PRO A 371 -3.67 -31.08 -55.61
C PRO A 371 -3.60 -30.60 -54.15
N LEU A 372 -3.20 -31.45 -53.21
CA LEU A 372 -3.15 -31.09 -51.80
C LEU A 372 -1.93 -30.21 -51.48
N LEU A 373 -0.77 -30.51 -52.08
CA LEU A 373 0.44 -29.68 -51.92
C LEU A 373 0.27 -28.28 -52.52
N THR A 374 -0.39 -28.16 -53.69
CA THR A 374 -0.66 -26.84 -54.30
C THR A 374 -1.66 -26.04 -53.48
N ALA A 375 -2.72 -26.68 -52.96
CA ALA A 375 -3.69 -26.02 -52.08
C ALA A 375 -3.05 -25.49 -50.79
N VAL A 376 -2.22 -26.31 -50.12
CA VAL A 376 -1.49 -25.90 -48.91
C VAL A 376 -0.50 -24.77 -49.20
N GLY A 377 0.20 -24.82 -50.35
CA GLY A 377 1.08 -23.74 -50.81
C GLY A 377 0.33 -22.42 -51.04
N VAL A 378 -0.82 -22.46 -51.71
CA VAL A 378 -1.64 -21.25 -51.96
C VAL A 378 -2.20 -20.68 -50.66
N CYS A 379 -2.71 -21.53 -49.75
CA CYS A 379 -3.26 -21.10 -48.47
C CYS A 379 -2.19 -20.48 -47.55
N SER A 380 -0.97 -21.06 -47.50
CA SER A 380 0.12 -20.50 -46.69
C SER A 380 0.60 -19.15 -47.21
N VAL A 381 0.74 -19.00 -48.54
CA VAL A 381 1.09 -17.70 -49.17
C VAL A 381 0.00 -16.66 -48.94
N ALA A 382 -1.29 -17.02 -49.11
CA ALA A 382 -2.40 -16.10 -48.86
C ALA A 382 -2.47 -15.65 -47.39
N LEU A 383 -2.20 -16.56 -46.45
CA LEU A 383 -2.23 -16.27 -45.02
C LEU A 383 -1.06 -15.37 -44.59
N LEU A 384 0.14 -15.59 -45.13
CA LEU A 384 1.29 -14.71 -44.92
C LEU A 384 1.11 -13.33 -45.58
N ALA A 385 0.52 -13.28 -46.78
CA ALA A 385 0.19 -12.03 -47.46
C ALA A 385 -0.84 -11.22 -46.69
N TRP A 386 -1.90 -11.85 -46.17
CA TRP A 386 -2.90 -11.20 -45.32
C TRP A 386 -2.30 -10.70 -44.00
N ALA A 387 -1.47 -11.50 -43.34
CA ALA A 387 -0.79 -11.11 -42.10
C ALA A 387 0.14 -9.90 -42.32
N SER A 388 0.90 -9.92 -43.41
CA SER A 388 1.81 -8.83 -43.80
C SER A 388 1.03 -7.56 -44.15
N TRP A 389 -0.04 -7.66 -44.94
CA TRP A 389 -0.92 -6.52 -45.27
C TRP A 389 -1.54 -5.90 -44.01
N ARG A 390 -2.05 -6.74 -43.10
CA ARG A 390 -2.64 -6.29 -41.83
C ARG A 390 -1.60 -5.62 -40.93
N GLN A 391 -0.37 -6.14 -40.88
CA GLN A 391 0.73 -5.55 -40.11
C GLN A 391 1.17 -4.19 -40.70
N ILE A 392 1.22 -4.05 -42.03
CA ILE A 392 1.54 -2.78 -42.69
C ILE A 392 0.46 -1.74 -42.41
N ASN A 393 -0.82 -2.09 -42.54
CA ASN A 393 -1.92 -1.17 -42.25
C ASN A 393 -1.95 -0.75 -40.78
N ARG A 394 -1.69 -1.68 -39.86
CA ARG A 394 -1.53 -1.39 -38.44
C ARG A 394 -0.39 -0.39 -38.20
N ASN A 395 0.77 -0.59 -38.83
CA ASN A 395 1.90 0.31 -38.68
C ASN A 395 1.59 1.72 -39.21
N LYS A 396 0.85 1.84 -40.32
CA LYS A 396 0.38 3.14 -40.85
C LYS A 396 -0.55 3.87 -39.87
N ILE A 397 -1.51 3.16 -39.27
CA ILE A 397 -2.43 3.74 -38.28
C ILE A 397 -1.68 4.17 -37.02
N LEU A 398 -0.72 3.35 -36.55
CA LEU A 398 0.12 3.69 -35.41
C LEU A 398 1.01 4.91 -35.72
N GLU A 399 1.54 5.03 -36.94
CA GLU A 399 2.33 6.18 -37.34
C GLU A 399 1.50 7.47 -37.36
N GLN A 400 0.25 7.42 -37.82
CA GLN A 400 -0.69 8.55 -37.74
C GLN A 400 -0.98 8.93 -36.28
N CYS A 401 -1.26 7.95 -35.42
CA CYS A 401 -1.48 8.19 -33.98
C CYS A 401 -0.25 8.81 -33.32
N ARG A 402 0.96 8.36 -33.67
CA ARG A 402 2.22 8.95 -33.19
C ARG A 402 2.39 10.40 -33.63
N LYS A 403 2.04 10.73 -34.88
CA LYS A 403 2.10 12.12 -35.39
C LYS A 403 1.11 13.03 -34.66
N GLU A 404 -0.13 12.59 -34.48
CA GLU A 404 -1.15 13.34 -33.73
C GLU A 404 -0.75 13.53 -32.26
N ARG A 405 -0.23 12.47 -31.63
CA ARG A 405 0.30 12.54 -30.26
C ARG A 405 1.47 13.51 -30.14
N GLY A 406 2.42 13.48 -31.09
CA GLY A 406 3.54 14.42 -31.11
C GLY A 406 3.08 15.88 -31.21
N LEU A 407 2.08 16.17 -32.05
CA LEU A 407 1.49 17.51 -32.15
C LEU A 407 0.82 17.96 -30.83
N LEU A 408 0.12 17.06 -30.14
CA LEU A 408 -0.49 17.37 -28.84
C LEU A 408 0.56 17.52 -27.74
N GLU A 409 1.61 16.71 -27.74
CA GLU A 409 2.74 16.83 -26.81
C GLU A 409 3.48 18.16 -27.02
N GLN A 410 3.63 18.61 -28.27
CA GLN A 410 4.19 19.93 -28.58
C GLN A 410 3.29 21.06 -28.05
N LYS A 411 1.97 21.00 -28.27
CA LYS A 411 1.02 22.00 -27.72
C LYS A 411 1.03 22.02 -26.20
N LYS A 412 1.05 20.84 -25.57
CA LYS A 412 1.16 20.70 -24.10
C LYS A 412 2.47 21.28 -23.58
N GLY A 413 3.59 21.02 -24.27
CA GLY A 413 4.90 21.57 -23.93
C GLY A 413 4.92 23.09 -23.97
N LEU A 414 4.33 23.71 -25.00
CA LEU A 414 4.20 25.17 -25.10
C LEU A 414 3.35 25.75 -23.96
N ALA A 415 2.23 25.12 -23.62
CA ALA A 415 1.39 25.55 -22.50
C ALA A 415 2.12 25.40 -21.14
N GLN A 416 2.90 24.35 -20.96
CA GLN A 416 3.73 24.14 -19.76
C GLN A 416 4.88 25.15 -19.67
N GLN A 417 5.48 25.56 -20.79
CA GLN A 417 6.47 26.63 -20.81
C GLN A 417 5.87 27.97 -20.38
N ARG A 418 4.70 28.35 -20.91
CA ARG A 418 3.98 29.55 -20.45
C ARG A 418 3.60 29.46 -18.97
N GLN A 419 3.23 28.27 -18.49
CA GLN A 419 2.95 28.06 -17.07
C GLN A 419 4.20 28.27 -16.21
N ALA A 420 5.37 27.82 -16.67
CA ALA A 420 6.64 28.02 -15.98
C ALA A 420 7.05 29.50 -15.95
N GLU A 421 6.92 30.21 -17.08
CA GLU A 421 7.16 31.66 -17.14
C GLU A 421 6.21 32.43 -16.20
N LEU A 422 4.94 32.02 -16.13
CA LEU A 422 3.97 32.62 -15.22
C LEU A 422 4.28 32.30 -13.74
N SER A 423 4.78 31.10 -13.44
CA SER A 423 5.26 30.75 -12.09
C SER A 423 6.42 31.63 -11.68
N GLU A 424 7.39 31.85 -12.55
CA GLU A 424 8.54 32.71 -12.29
C GLU A 424 8.13 34.17 -12.07
N ARG A 425 7.14 34.67 -12.83
CA ARG A 425 6.51 35.99 -12.60
C ARG A 425 5.77 36.05 -11.26
N CYS A 426 5.06 35.00 -10.87
CA CYS A 426 4.38 34.92 -9.57
C CYS A 426 5.39 34.95 -8.41
N ASP A 427 6.48 34.17 -8.53
CA ASP A 427 7.53 34.12 -7.51
C ASP A 427 8.25 35.48 -7.38
N ALA A 428 8.51 36.16 -8.51
CA ALA A 428 9.09 37.52 -8.52
C ALA A 428 8.18 38.58 -7.87
N LEU A 429 6.85 38.37 -7.92
CA LEU A 429 5.85 39.23 -7.29
C LEU A 429 5.49 38.79 -5.86
N GLY A 430 6.13 37.75 -5.32
CA GLY A 430 5.84 37.20 -3.99
C GLY A 430 4.46 36.54 -3.86
N LEU A 431 3.86 36.14 -4.99
CA LEU A 431 2.57 35.45 -5.06
C LEU A 431 2.75 33.93 -4.97
N PRO A 432 1.76 33.20 -4.44
CA PRO A 432 1.83 31.74 -4.38
C PRO A 432 1.88 31.13 -5.79
N SER A 433 2.93 30.38 -6.10
CA SER A 433 3.13 29.67 -7.39
C SER A 433 2.31 28.38 -7.52
N SER A 434 1.63 27.96 -6.46
CA SER A 434 0.76 26.79 -6.43
C SER A 434 -0.56 27.03 -7.17
N ALA A 435 -0.90 26.12 -8.10
CA ALA A 435 -2.09 26.24 -8.94
C ALA A 435 -3.42 26.29 -8.15
N VAL A 436 -3.49 25.61 -7.01
CA VAL A 436 -4.67 25.58 -6.12
C VAL A 436 -4.81 26.90 -5.38
N ASP A 437 -3.68 27.43 -4.90
CA ASP A 437 -3.64 28.71 -4.19
C ASP A 437 -3.95 29.86 -5.15
N LEU A 438 -3.55 29.78 -6.42
CA LEU A 438 -3.96 30.72 -7.48
C LEU A 438 -5.46 30.62 -7.82
N VAL A 439 -6.11 29.45 -7.74
CA VAL A 439 -7.59 29.35 -7.89
C VAL A 439 -8.28 30.04 -6.71
N ARG A 440 -7.82 29.74 -5.50
CA ARG A 440 -8.39 30.29 -4.27
C ARG A 440 -8.23 31.81 -4.24
N LEU A 441 -7.04 32.29 -4.59
CA LEU A 441 -6.71 33.71 -4.68
C LEU A 441 -7.51 34.38 -5.81
N HIS A 442 -7.66 33.76 -6.98
CA HIS A 442 -8.53 34.28 -8.05
C HIS A 442 -9.99 34.43 -7.58
N LYS A 443 -10.53 33.43 -6.88
CA LYS A 443 -11.91 33.50 -6.34
C LYS A 443 -12.05 34.61 -5.29
N LEU A 444 -11.09 34.76 -4.39
CA LEU A 444 -11.09 35.79 -3.35
C LEU A 444 -10.94 37.20 -3.95
N VAL A 445 -10.03 37.39 -4.91
CA VAL A 445 -9.83 38.66 -5.63
C VAL A 445 -11.09 39.06 -6.39
N MET A 446 -11.75 38.12 -7.07
CA MET A 446 -13.00 38.41 -7.79
C MET A 446 -14.17 38.74 -6.84
N THR A 447 -14.20 38.13 -5.66
CA THR A 447 -15.24 38.36 -4.64
C THR A 447 -15.07 39.73 -3.96
N HIS A 448 -13.82 40.19 -3.76
CA HIS A 448 -13.50 41.43 -3.05
C HIS A 448 -12.90 42.54 -3.94
N ARG A 449 -13.23 42.52 -5.24
CA ARG A 449 -12.67 43.46 -6.23
C ARG A 449 -12.87 44.93 -5.87
N THR A 450 -14.05 45.29 -5.37
CA THR A 450 -14.36 46.68 -4.97
C THR A 450 -13.53 47.17 -3.80
N LEU A 451 -13.18 46.29 -2.85
CA LEU A 451 -12.31 46.61 -1.71
C LEU A 451 -10.84 46.72 -2.14
N LEU A 452 -10.40 45.89 -3.09
CA LEU A 452 -9.06 45.97 -3.68
C LEU A 452 -8.87 47.26 -4.48
N ASP A 453 -9.87 47.67 -5.27
CA ASP A 453 -9.83 48.94 -6.02
C ASP A 453 -9.78 50.16 -5.06
N GLN A 454 -10.47 50.10 -3.90
CA GLN A 454 -10.39 51.11 -2.84
C GLN A 454 -9.02 51.15 -2.15
N TYR A 455 -8.40 49.98 -1.93
CA TYR A 455 -7.07 49.90 -1.35
C TYR A 455 -5.98 50.41 -2.32
N TRP A 456 -6.05 50.05 -3.60
CA TRP A 456 -5.10 50.50 -4.61
C TRP A 456 -5.23 52.00 -4.94
N SER A 457 -6.45 52.54 -4.98
CA SER A 457 -6.66 53.99 -5.17
C SER A 457 -6.19 54.83 -3.97
N ALA A 458 -6.26 54.30 -2.75
CA ALA A 458 -5.66 54.94 -1.57
C ALA A 458 -4.12 54.92 -1.59
N THR A 459 -3.49 53.98 -2.32
CA THR A 459 -2.03 53.98 -2.52
C THR A 459 -1.55 54.92 -3.63
N GLU A 460 -2.38 55.29 -4.61
CA GLU A 460 -2.02 56.26 -5.65
C GLU A 460 -1.96 57.70 -5.13
N SER A 461 -2.62 58.03 -4.00
CA SER A 461 -2.58 59.36 -3.38
C SER A 461 -1.32 59.66 -2.54
N ASP A 462 -0.42 58.67 -2.36
CA ASP A 462 0.79 58.78 -1.54
C ASP A 462 2.08 59.06 -2.36
N ASP A 463 1.98 59.38 -3.67
CA ASP A 463 3.14 59.77 -4.47
C ASP A 463 3.51 61.25 -4.20
N PRO A 464 4.75 61.59 -3.78
CA PRO A 464 5.12 62.95 -3.41
C PRO A 464 5.37 63.80 -4.67
N GLY A 465 4.30 64.40 -5.20
CA GLY A 465 4.44 65.44 -6.21
C GLY A 465 3.13 65.78 -6.90
N ILE A 466 2.41 66.78 -6.38
CA ILE A 466 1.87 67.95 -7.10
C ILE A 466 1.02 68.78 -6.12
N VAL A 467 1.39 70.06 -6.00
CA VAL A 467 0.77 71.11 -5.17
C VAL A 467 -0.59 71.55 -5.71
N LYS A 468 -1.56 71.78 -4.81
CA LYS A 468 -2.61 72.85 -4.86
C LYS A 468 -3.37 72.83 -3.52
N GLY A 469 -3.14 73.78 -2.60
CA GLY A 469 -3.96 75.00 -2.40
C GLY A 469 -5.40 74.62 -1.95
N THR A 470 -5.98 75.05 -0.83
CA THR A 470 -6.05 76.40 -0.24
C THR A 470 -6.85 76.34 1.10
N GLU A 471 -6.59 77.31 2.00
CA GLU A 471 -7.50 77.93 3.01
C GLU A 471 -8.04 77.11 4.22
N LEU A 472 -7.53 77.33 5.44
CA LEU A 472 -7.87 78.37 6.46
C LEU A 472 -9.19 78.13 7.21
N VAL A 473 -9.12 78.01 8.55
CA VAL A 473 -9.80 78.89 9.55
C VAL A 473 -9.56 78.39 11.00
N ASP A 474 -9.21 79.35 11.86
CA ASP A 474 -9.00 79.32 13.31
C ASP A 474 -10.20 78.85 14.16
N ARG A 475 -9.97 78.26 15.35
CA ARG A 475 -10.02 78.99 16.65
C ARG A 475 -9.82 78.09 17.88
N ASP A 476 -9.30 78.78 18.89
CA ASP A 476 -8.75 78.42 20.20
C ASP A 476 -9.85 78.33 21.31
N PRO A 477 -9.57 78.29 22.64
CA PRO A 477 -9.60 77.12 23.52
C PRO A 477 -10.51 77.31 24.78
N SER A 478 -10.42 76.39 25.75
CA SER A 478 -10.96 76.39 27.15
C SER A 478 -11.84 75.16 27.40
N SER A 479 -11.80 74.42 28.51
CA SER A 479 -11.35 74.69 29.88
C SER A 479 -11.21 73.38 30.67
N GLN A 480 -10.11 73.29 31.42
CA GLN A 480 -10.04 72.84 32.83
C GLN A 480 -10.70 71.52 33.26
N ASP A 481 -9.82 70.54 33.51
CA ASP A 481 -9.88 69.51 34.56
C ASP A 481 -10.47 70.04 35.90
N PRO A 482 -11.14 69.20 36.71
CA PRO A 482 -10.39 68.37 37.66
C PRO A 482 -10.96 66.97 37.95
N THR A 483 -10.05 65.99 37.92
CA THR A 483 -9.84 64.93 38.93
C THR A 483 -11.04 64.18 39.52
N VAL A 484 -11.17 62.91 39.13
CA VAL A 484 -11.42 61.64 39.89
C VAL A 484 -11.74 60.63 38.77
N SER A 485 -11.04 59.52 38.48
CA SER A 485 -10.34 58.53 39.28
C SER A 485 -9.27 57.85 38.40
N VAL A 486 -8.06 57.62 38.94
CA VAL A 486 -6.95 56.90 38.25
C VAL A 486 -6.79 55.48 38.81
N VAL A 487 -7.71 55.02 39.65
CA VAL A 487 -7.69 53.63 40.15
C VAL A 487 -8.27 52.64 39.12
N GLU A 488 -9.05 53.08 38.14
CA GLU A 488 -9.69 52.16 37.17
C GLU A 488 -8.77 51.60 36.09
N LYS A 489 -7.63 52.23 35.77
CA LYS A 489 -6.87 51.87 34.54
C LYS A 489 -5.83 50.76 34.65
N ASP A 490 -5.36 50.42 35.85
CA ASP A 490 -4.51 49.24 36.05
C ASP A 490 -5.33 47.98 36.38
N LEU A 491 -6.55 48.13 36.89
CA LEU A 491 -7.54 47.03 36.95
C LEU A 491 -8.03 46.62 35.55
N LEU A 492 -8.14 47.57 34.61
CA LEU A 492 -8.68 47.33 33.27
C LEU A 492 -7.86 46.39 32.37
N LYS A 493 -6.55 46.22 32.58
CA LYS A 493 -5.72 45.30 31.76
C LYS A 493 -5.77 43.85 32.25
N ASP A 494 -5.83 43.67 33.56
CA ASP A 494 -6.11 42.38 34.16
C ASP A 494 -7.58 42.01 33.92
N ASP A 495 -8.50 42.99 33.93
CA ASP A 495 -9.89 42.81 33.53
C ASP A 495 -10.02 42.47 32.04
N GLU A 496 -9.27 43.06 31.11
CA GLU A 496 -9.34 42.69 29.68
C GLU A 496 -8.84 41.26 29.42
N ALA A 497 -7.72 40.85 30.03
CA ALA A 497 -7.22 39.48 29.91
C ALA A 497 -8.10 38.46 30.66
N ALA A 498 -8.66 38.85 31.81
CA ALA A 498 -9.65 38.04 32.53
C ALA A 498 -10.98 37.98 31.77
N GLU A 499 -11.38 39.04 31.07
CA GLU A 499 -12.59 39.08 30.26
C GLU A 499 -12.40 38.25 28.97
N GLU A 500 -11.22 38.28 28.36
CA GLU A 500 -10.85 37.38 27.26
C GLU A 500 -10.82 35.91 27.72
N LEU A 501 -10.24 35.62 28.89
CA LEU A 501 -10.25 34.30 29.47
C LEU A 501 -11.67 33.85 29.79
N ARG A 502 -12.51 34.72 30.38
CA ARG A 502 -13.95 34.46 30.60
C ARG A 502 -14.70 34.23 29.30
N GLN A 503 -14.39 34.95 28.24
CA GLN A 503 -15.00 34.76 26.92
C GLN A 503 -14.57 33.45 26.28
N LEU A 504 -13.30 33.06 26.42
CA LEU A 504 -12.78 31.77 25.94
C LEU A 504 -13.35 30.61 26.75
N GLU A 505 -13.44 30.74 28.07
CA GLU A 505 -14.06 29.77 28.97
C GLU A 505 -15.57 29.67 28.72
N ALA A 506 -16.26 30.79 28.48
CA ALA A 506 -17.67 30.81 28.10
C ALA A 506 -17.90 30.11 26.76
N ARG A 507 -17.06 30.39 25.73
CA ARG A 507 -17.14 29.71 24.44
C ARG A 507 -16.82 28.21 24.55
N LEU A 508 -15.86 27.84 25.40
CA LEU A 508 -15.52 26.44 25.63
C LEU A 508 -16.61 25.72 26.44
N ALA A 509 -17.28 26.42 27.37
CA ALA A 509 -18.43 25.92 28.10
C ALA A 509 -19.66 25.76 27.20
N ASP A 510 -19.92 26.71 26.29
CA ASP A 510 -20.95 26.60 25.26
C ASP A 510 -20.65 25.42 24.34
N PHE A 511 -19.39 25.26 23.92
CA PHE A 511 -18.96 24.11 23.12
C PHE A 511 -19.12 22.78 23.89
N ALA A 512 -18.74 22.75 25.17
CA ALA A 512 -18.94 21.58 26.03
C ALA A 512 -20.43 21.24 26.19
N ALA A 513 -21.30 22.24 26.32
CA ALA A 513 -22.74 22.04 26.40
C ALA A 513 -23.31 21.49 25.08
N THR A 514 -22.82 21.96 23.93
CA THR A 514 -23.22 21.39 22.62
C THR A 514 -22.72 19.95 22.45
N LEU A 515 -21.50 19.66 22.92
CA LEU A 515 -20.90 18.33 22.87
C LEU A 515 -21.66 17.36 23.79
N GLN A 516 -21.99 17.78 25.01
CA GLN A 516 -22.85 17.00 25.92
C GLN A 516 -24.24 16.76 25.33
N ALA A 517 -24.86 17.76 24.71
CA ALA A 517 -26.17 17.60 24.08
C ALA A 517 -26.13 16.55 22.94
N LYS A 518 -25.06 16.56 22.14
CA LYS A 518 -24.83 15.54 21.10
C LYS A 518 -24.51 14.16 21.69
N GLU A 519 -23.76 14.07 22.79
CA GLU A 519 -23.50 12.81 23.50
C GLU A 519 -24.78 12.22 24.09
N THR A 520 -25.61 13.04 24.75
CA THR A 520 -26.92 12.59 25.24
C THR A 520 -27.82 12.14 24.09
N ARG A 521 -27.75 12.81 22.94
CA ARG A 521 -28.50 12.41 21.75
C ARG A 521 -28.00 11.07 21.20
N LEU A 522 -26.70 10.84 21.19
CA LEU A 522 -26.11 9.55 20.80
C LEU A 522 -26.58 8.44 21.75
N GLU A 523 -26.55 8.69 23.07
CA GLU A 523 -27.02 7.73 24.08
C GLU A 523 -28.52 7.44 23.94
N GLU A 524 -29.34 8.45 23.66
CA GLU A 524 -30.77 8.30 23.34
C GLU A 524 -30.98 7.44 22.09
N LEU A 525 -30.26 7.71 21.00
CA LEU A 525 -30.34 6.94 19.76
C LEU A 525 -29.88 5.50 19.95
N GLN A 526 -28.81 5.28 20.73
CA GLN A 526 -28.35 3.95 21.10
C GLN A 526 -29.33 3.21 22.03
N ALA A 527 -29.99 3.93 22.94
CA ALA A 527 -31.05 3.38 23.78
C ALA A 527 -32.29 3.04 22.96
N GLN A 528 -32.66 3.86 21.97
CA GLN A 528 -33.72 3.58 21.01
C GLN A 528 -33.42 2.33 20.19
N LEU A 529 -32.19 2.19 19.68
CA LEU A 529 -31.71 1.00 18.98
C LEU A 529 -31.75 -0.26 19.87
N LYS A 530 -31.34 -0.16 21.14
CA LYS A 530 -31.41 -1.26 22.12
C LYS A 530 -32.85 -1.62 22.48
N SER A 531 -33.74 -0.65 22.60
CA SER A 531 -35.16 -0.87 22.92
C SER A 531 -35.93 -1.48 21.74
N GLY A 532 -35.61 -1.10 20.50
CA GLY A 532 -36.14 -1.72 19.28
C GLY A 532 -35.70 -3.17 19.09
N ARG A 533 -34.57 -3.59 19.67
CA ARG A 533 -34.15 -5.00 19.74
C ARG A 533 -34.95 -5.86 20.74
N HIS A 534 -35.78 -5.26 21.60
CA HIS A 534 -36.52 -5.99 22.63
C HIS A 534 -38.02 -6.12 22.28
N THR A 535 -38.40 -7.10 21.44
CA THR A 535 -39.44 -8.16 21.62
C THR A 535 -40.04 -8.67 20.29
N PRO A 536 -40.46 -9.96 20.16
CA PRO A 536 -40.73 -10.95 21.21
C PRO A 536 -39.82 -12.19 21.15
N GLY A 537 -38.72 -12.17 21.91
CA GLY A 537 -37.98 -13.38 22.32
C GLY A 537 -37.85 -13.55 23.83
N ALA A 538 -38.07 -12.48 24.61
CA ALA A 538 -37.76 -12.43 26.04
C ALA A 538 -38.93 -12.81 26.98
N SER A 539 -40.14 -13.06 26.46
CA SER A 539 -41.25 -13.61 27.26
C SER A 539 -41.27 -15.14 27.31
N ALA A 540 -40.33 -15.83 26.67
CA ALA A 540 -40.23 -17.30 26.67
C ALA A 540 -39.35 -17.88 27.79
N GLU A 541 -38.44 -17.07 28.37
CA GLU A 541 -37.46 -17.56 29.35
C GLU A 541 -37.98 -17.63 30.78
N ALA A 542 -39.09 -16.96 31.11
CA ALA A 542 -39.71 -17.05 32.43
C ALA A 542 -40.79 -18.15 32.56
N ALA A 543 -41.19 -18.79 31.46
CA ALA A 543 -42.31 -19.76 31.45
C ALA A 543 -41.91 -21.20 31.09
N SER A 544 -40.64 -21.50 30.80
CA SER A 544 -40.24 -22.80 30.25
C SER A 544 -39.34 -23.60 31.19
N GLN A 545 -39.89 -24.06 32.33
CA GLN A 545 -39.33 -25.20 33.08
C GLN A 545 -39.78 -26.57 32.52
N GLN A 546 -40.26 -26.63 31.27
CA GLN A 546 -40.57 -27.90 30.60
C GLN A 546 -40.04 -27.90 29.15
N GLY A 547 -38.83 -28.48 28.98
CA GLY A 547 -38.30 -29.16 27.80
C GLY A 547 -38.53 -28.60 26.37
N PRO A 548 -37.52 -27.97 25.73
CA PRO A 548 -37.58 -27.53 24.31
C PRO A 548 -37.52 -28.69 23.29
N LEU A 549 -36.92 -29.83 23.67
CA LEU A 549 -36.62 -30.93 22.75
C LEU A 549 -37.86 -31.69 22.25
N VAL A 550 -38.97 -31.71 23.00
CA VAL A 550 -40.16 -32.49 22.63
C VAL A 550 -41.02 -31.74 21.58
N GLN A 551 -41.01 -30.41 21.61
CA GLN A 551 -41.85 -29.60 20.73
C GLN A 551 -41.26 -29.47 19.32
N GLU A 552 -39.93 -29.37 19.20
CA GLU A 552 -39.22 -29.32 17.92
C GLU A 552 -39.33 -30.64 17.13
N ILE A 553 -39.32 -31.78 17.84
CA ILE A 553 -39.49 -33.11 17.24
C ILE A 553 -40.92 -33.29 16.73
N SER A 554 -41.94 -32.83 17.49
CA SER A 554 -43.34 -32.96 17.10
C SER A 554 -43.72 -32.13 15.87
N VAL A 555 -43.12 -30.94 15.70
CA VAL A 555 -43.36 -30.06 14.53
C VAL A 555 -42.62 -30.61 13.30
N LYS A 556 -41.36 -31.04 13.43
CA LYS A 556 -40.61 -31.65 12.31
C LYS A 556 -41.29 -32.93 11.78
N SER A 557 -41.95 -33.73 12.63
CA SER A 557 -42.69 -34.93 12.22
C SER A 557 -43.95 -34.66 11.38
N ALA A 558 -44.50 -33.44 11.37
CA ALA A 558 -45.70 -33.08 10.60
C ALA A 558 -45.40 -32.38 9.26
N MET A 559 -44.13 -32.04 9.00
CA MET A 559 -43.69 -31.30 7.81
C MET A 559 -43.58 -32.20 6.57
N SER A 560 -43.96 -31.67 5.41
CA SER A 560 -43.74 -32.34 4.13
C SER A 560 -42.24 -32.54 3.87
N PRO A 561 -41.83 -33.55 3.08
CA PRO A 561 -40.42 -33.75 2.73
C PRO A 561 -39.82 -32.53 2.01
N LEU A 562 -40.63 -31.77 1.27
CA LEU A 562 -40.22 -30.53 0.61
C LEU A 562 -39.97 -29.40 1.61
N GLN A 563 -40.83 -29.25 2.63
CA GLN A 563 -40.62 -28.28 3.72
C GLN A 563 -39.37 -28.58 4.56
N ARG A 564 -39.11 -29.85 4.86
CA ARG A 564 -37.85 -30.22 5.53
C ARG A 564 -36.65 -29.85 4.69
N ARG A 565 -36.69 -30.14 3.38
CA ARG A 565 -35.61 -29.80 2.46
C ARG A 565 -35.41 -28.29 2.35
N LYS A 566 -36.50 -27.50 2.32
CA LYS A 566 -36.45 -26.03 2.37
C LYS A 566 -35.71 -25.57 3.62
N ASN A 567 -36.14 -25.98 4.81
CA ASN A 567 -35.54 -25.55 6.07
C ASN A 567 -34.05 -25.93 6.18
N ASP A 568 -33.67 -27.15 5.74
CA ASP A 568 -32.26 -27.56 5.70
C ASP A 568 -31.41 -26.68 4.78
N LEU A 569 -31.96 -26.27 3.63
CA LEU A 569 -31.28 -25.36 2.71
C LEU A 569 -31.16 -23.95 3.30
N GLU A 570 -32.19 -23.48 3.99
CA GLU A 570 -32.22 -22.18 4.68
C GLU A 570 -31.18 -22.08 5.78
N ASP A 571 -31.15 -23.06 6.69
CA ASP A 571 -30.15 -23.13 7.75
C ASP A 571 -28.73 -23.09 7.16
N ARG A 572 -28.51 -23.84 6.08
CA ARG A 572 -27.20 -23.89 5.42
C ARG A 572 -26.83 -22.57 4.75
N ILE A 573 -27.78 -21.90 4.09
CA ILE A 573 -27.59 -20.57 3.48
C ILE A 573 -27.25 -19.53 4.56
N VAL A 574 -27.95 -19.54 5.70
CA VAL A 574 -27.72 -18.61 6.82
C VAL A 574 -26.31 -18.81 7.40
N VAL A 575 -25.91 -20.06 7.64
CA VAL A 575 -24.58 -20.40 8.16
C VAL A 575 -23.47 -20.00 7.17
N LEU A 576 -23.65 -20.28 5.87
CA LEU A 576 -22.68 -19.88 4.84
C LEU A 576 -22.55 -18.36 4.76
N ARG A 577 -23.66 -17.62 4.74
CA ARG A 577 -23.64 -16.14 4.72
C ARG A 577 -22.92 -15.58 5.94
N LYS A 578 -23.21 -16.09 7.14
CA LYS A 578 -22.55 -15.67 8.38
C LYS A 578 -21.05 -15.95 8.33
N SER A 579 -20.67 -17.12 7.81
CA SER A 579 -19.26 -17.51 7.67
C SER A 579 -18.51 -16.64 6.67
N ILE A 580 -19.14 -16.32 5.52
CA ILE A 580 -18.61 -15.41 4.50
C ILE A 580 -18.35 -14.02 5.10
N ASN A 581 -19.35 -13.45 5.79
CA ASN A 581 -19.22 -12.11 6.38
C ASN A 581 -18.13 -12.09 7.47
N LEU A 582 -18.14 -13.06 8.40
CA LEU A 582 -17.12 -13.14 9.45
C LEU A 582 -15.70 -13.27 8.87
N LEU A 583 -15.52 -14.07 7.82
CA LEU A 583 -14.23 -14.23 7.17
C LEU A 583 -13.78 -12.94 6.48
N ALA A 584 -14.69 -12.26 5.77
CA ALA A 584 -14.41 -11.00 5.10
C ALA A 584 -14.03 -9.90 6.11
N ASP A 585 -14.80 -9.74 7.19
CA ASP A 585 -14.54 -8.75 8.23
C ASP A 585 -13.19 -9.00 8.93
N ALA A 586 -12.90 -10.27 9.26
CA ALA A 586 -11.63 -10.64 9.88
C ALA A 586 -10.42 -10.35 8.97
N VAL A 587 -10.53 -10.64 7.67
CA VAL A 587 -9.48 -10.34 6.68
C VAL A 587 -9.26 -8.83 6.55
N ASP A 588 -10.33 -8.04 6.53
CA ASP A 588 -10.25 -6.58 6.41
C ASP A 588 -9.63 -5.94 7.65
N GLU A 589 -10.05 -6.33 8.85
CA GLU A 589 -9.48 -5.86 10.12
C GLU A 589 -7.99 -6.21 10.23
N PHE A 590 -7.66 -7.46 9.89
CA PHE A 590 -6.31 -7.97 9.94
C PHE A 590 -5.38 -7.26 8.94
N SER A 591 -5.86 -7.03 7.71
CA SER A 591 -5.13 -6.29 6.68
C SER A 591 -4.86 -4.84 7.11
N ARG A 592 -5.86 -4.13 7.64
CA ARG A 592 -5.71 -2.71 8.05
C ARG A 592 -4.63 -2.53 9.14
N SER A 593 -4.65 -3.36 10.18
CA SER A 593 -3.71 -3.24 11.31
C SER A 593 -2.24 -3.52 10.90
N HIS A 594 -2.01 -4.56 10.10
CA HIS A 594 -0.66 -4.94 9.68
C HIS A 594 -0.10 -4.02 8.60
N LEU A 595 -0.93 -3.51 7.68
CA LEU A 595 -0.49 -2.55 6.68
C LEU A 595 -0.04 -1.23 7.29
N VAL A 596 -0.71 -0.75 8.34
CA VAL A 596 -0.29 0.46 9.06
C VAL A 596 1.11 0.27 9.66
N THR A 597 1.34 -0.87 10.33
CA THR A 597 2.64 -1.19 10.94
C THR A 597 3.73 -1.37 9.87
N LEU A 598 3.43 -2.08 8.78
CA LEU A 598 4.33 -2.30 7.66
C LEU A 598 4.72 -0.98 6.98
N ASN A 599 3.75 -0.11 6.70
CA ASN A 599 3.97 1.19 6.07
C ASN A 599 4.86 2.08 6.95
N ALA A 600 4.63 2.09 8.26
CA ALA A 600 5.43 2.88 9.20
C ALA A 600 6.89 2.38 9.27
N GLU A 601 7.10 1.08 9.40
CA GLU A 601 8.45 0.49 9.44
C GLU A 601 9.19 0.66 8.11
N ALA A 602 8.51 0.41 6.98
CA ALA A 602 9.07 0.62 5.65
C ALA A 602 9.42 2.10 5.42
N GLY A 603 8.53 3.02 5.80
CA GLY A 603 8.75 4.47 5.69
C GLY A 603 9.96 4.94 6.50
N LYS A 604 10.12 4.43 7.72
CA LYS A 604 11.28 4.69 8.58
C LYS A 604 12.58 4.20 7.95
N MET A 605 12.60 2.99 7.39
CA MET A 605 13.79 2.45 6.72
C MET A 605 14.11 3.23 5.43
N PHE A 606 13.09 3.53 4.62
CA PHE A 606 13.23 4.28 3.38
C PHE A 606 13.69 5.72 3.60
N GLY A 607 13.20 6.38 4.65
CA GLY A 607 13.68 7.69 5.10
C GLY A 607 15.17 7.68 5.43
N LYS A 608 15.67 6.65 6.12
CA LYS A 608 17.11 6.49 6.39
C LYS A 608 17.92 6.33 5.11
N ILE A 609 17.47 5.49 4.17
CA ILE A 609 18.17 5.26 2.88
C ILE A 609 18.22 6.54 2.04
N THR A 610 17.11 7.27 1.98
CA THR A 610 16.96 8.46 1.12
C THR A 610 17.52 9.74 1.74
N GLY A 611 17.86 9.71 3.03
CA GLY A 611 18.33 10.87 3.80
C GLY A 611 17.22 11.82 4.22
N GLY A 612 16.02 11.30 4.51
CA GLY A 612 14.87 12.07 4.96
C GLY A 612 14.03 12.68 3.83
N ARG A 613 14.38 12.44 2.55
CA ARG A 613 13.62 12.96 1.41
C ARG A 613 12.22 12.36 1.30
N TYR A 614 12.08 11.09 1.66
CA TYR A 614 10.82 10.37 1.60
C TYR A 614 10.66 9.58 2.89
N THR A 615 9.63 9.91 3.66
CA THR A 615 9.37 9.32 4.99
C THR A 615 8.10 8.48 5.03
N GLU A 616 7.16 8.75 4.14
CA GLU A 616 5.87 8.06 4.09
C GLU A 616 5.72 7.21 2.83
N ILE A 617 5.27 5.97 3.05
CA ILE A 617 4.92 4.99 2.03
C ILE A 617 3.48 4.59 2.28
N LYS A 618 2.70 4.49 1.20
CA LYS A 618 1.34 3.96 1.23
C LYS A 618 1.23 2.86 0.19
N LEU A 619 0.73 1.71 0.60
CA LEU A 619 0.33 0.62 -0.29
C LEU A 619 -1.15 0.85 -0.67
N ASP A 620 -1.49 0.72 -1.96
CA ASP A 620 -2.88 0.79 -2.43
C ASP A 620 -3.62 -0.55 -2.27
N GLU A 621 -4.85 -0.67 -2.79
CA GLU A 621 -5.65 -1.92 -2.72
C GLU A 621 -4.97 -3.12 -3.42
N ASN A 622 -4.10 -2.84 -4.39
CA ASN A 622 -3.27 -3.80 -5.09
C ASN A 622 -1.85 -3.84 -4.49
N MET A 623 -1.68 -3.37 -3.25
CA MET A 623 -0.41 -3.20 -2.56
C MET A 623 0.72 -2.58 -3.41
N ALA A 624 0.39 -1.77 -4.41
CA ALA A 624 1.39 -1.04 -5.16
C ALA A 624 1.89 0.13 -4.30
N PRO A 625 3.20 0.25 -4.07
CA PRO A 625 3.72 1.32 -3.23
C PRO A 625 3.59 2.67 -3.93
N SER A 626 3.17 3.66 -3.15
CA SER A 626 3.18 5.07 -3.47
C SER A 626 3.99 5.82 -2.42
N ILE A 627 4.73 6.82 -2.86
CA ILE A 627 5.58 7.65 -1.99
C ILE A 627 4.91 9.01 -1.85
N GLN A 628 4.90 9.56 -0.64
CA GLN A 628 4.48 10.93 -0.43
C GLN A 628 5.62 11.89 -0.81
N VAL A 629 5.35 12.78 -1.75
CA VAL A 629 6.25 13.84 -2.22
C VAL A 629 5.75 15.17 -1.69
N ASP A 630 6.67 15.99 -1.17
CA ASP A 630 6.42 17.33 -0.62
C ASP A 630 5.35 17.36 0.50
N GLY A 631 5.18 16.26 1.22
CA GLY A 631 4.25 16.14 2.36
C GLY A 631 2.76 16.17 1.99
N ARG A 632 2.40 16.14 0.69
CA ARG A 632 0.99 16.23 0.26
C ARG A 632 0.61 15.29 -0.88
N ARG A 633 1.53 15.00 -1.81
CA ARG A 633 1.19 14.27 -3.04
C ARG A 633 1.64 12.81 -2.98
N TRP A 634 0.69 11.89 -3.06
CA TRP A 634 0.99 10.47 -3.29
C TRP A 634 1.33 10.23 -4.76
N THR A 635 2.53 9.72 -5.00
CA THR A 635 3.03 9.42 -6.34
C THR A 635 3.40 7.94 -6.44
N PRO A 636 2.87 7.21 -7.43
CA PRO A 636 3.25 5.81 -7.65
C PRO A 636 4.74 5.63 -7.90
N VAL A 637 5.32 4.53 -7.42
CA VAL A 637 6.77 4.25 -7.54
C VAL A 637 7.30 4.23 -8.98
N ASP A 638 6.44 3.94 -9.96
CA ASP A 638 6.81 3.88 -11.38
C ASP A 638 7.32 5.22 -11.94
N HIS A 639 7.01 6.33 -11.28
CA HIS A 639 7.48 7.66 -11.67
C HIS A 639 8.90 7.98 -11.15
N PHE A 640 9.50 7.11 -10.34
CA PHE A 640 10.80 7.35 -9.73
C PHE A 640 11.93 6.58 -10.43
N SER A 641 13.17 7.03 -10.24
CA SER A 641 14.36 6.35 -10.75
C SER A 641 14.45 4.90 -10.23
N ARG A 642 15.02 3.97 -11.01
CA ARG A 642 15.24 2.57 -10.60
C ARG A 642 15.90 2.41 -9.22
N GLY A 643 16.95 3.19 -8.92
CA GLY A 643 17.58 3.15 -7.59
C GLY A 643 16.71 3.65 -6.42
N THR A 644 15.61 4.36 -6.69
CA THR A 644 14.59 4.71 -5.68
C THR A 644 13.59 3.57 -5.53
N VAL A 645 13.18 2.95 -6.65
CA VAL A 645 12.31 1.76 -6.70
C VAL A 645 12.96 0.58 -5.96
N ASP A 646 14.24 0.32 -6.18
CA ASP A 646 14.97 -0.76 -5.50
C ASP A 646 15.07 -0.48 -3.99
N ALA A 647 15.30 0.79 -3.60
CA ALA A 647 15.39 1.18 -2.21
C ALA A 647 14.05 1.03 -1.45
N ILE A 648 12.92 1.34 -2.08
CA ILE A 648 11.60 1.14 -1.46
C ILE A 648 11.27 -0.35 -1.32
N TYR A 649 11.58 -1.16 -2.33
CA TYR A 649 11.33 -2.60 -2.25
C TYR A 649 12.25 -3.29 -1.24
N LEU A 650 13.50 -2.85 -1.11
CA LEU A 650 14.37 -3.29 -0.02
C LEU A 650 13.78 -2.92 1.34
N ALA A 651 13.33 -1.66 1.52
CA ALA A 651 12.72 -1.20 2.76
C ALA A 651 11.45 -1.98 3.12
N LEU A 652 10.56 -2.23 2.16
CA LEU A 652 9.35 -3.03 2.35
C LEU A 652 9.67 -4.47 2.76
N ARG A 653 10.65 -5.11 2.12
CA ARG A 653 11.04 -6.49 2.46
C ARG A 653 11.68 -6.60 3.83
N MET A 654 12.56 -5.66 4.18
CA MET A 654 13.17 -5.61 5.51
C MET A 654 12.13 -5.32 6.59
N ALA A 655 11.17 -4.42 6.31
CA ALA A 655 10.05 -4.15 7.20
C ALA A 655 9.17 -5.39 7.36
N LEU A 656 8.90 -6.12 6.29
CA LEU A 656 8.09 -7.33 6.33
C LEU A 656 8.77 -8.45 7.12
N ALA A 657 10.07 -8.68 6.90
CA ALA A 657 10.85 -9.64 7.68
C ALA A 657 10.81 -9.31 9.18
N LYS A 658 10.75 -8.02 9.53
CA LYS A 658 10.63 -7.54 10.91
C LYS A 658 9.22 -7.66 11.48
N VAL A 659 8.18 -7.29 10.72
CA VAL A 659 6.77 -7.40 11.15
C VAL A 659 6.39 -8.87 11.37
N ARG A 660 6.94 -9.78 10.58
CA ARG A 660 6.71 -11.21 10.68
C ARG A 660 7.52 -11.89 11.81
N ASP A 661 8.43 -11.19 12.48
CA ASP A 661 9.35 -11.83 13.42
C ASP A 661 8.63 -12.34 14.69
N ASP A 662 8.13 -13.57 14.60
CA ASP A 662 7.69 -14.45 15.69
C ASP A 662 8.90 -15.15 16.39
N GLY A 663 10.10 -14.69 16.07
CA GLY A 663 11.41 -15.19 16.46
C GLY A 663 11.82 -16.52 15.80
N ARG A 664 11.09 -16.99 14.77
CA ARG A 664 11.51 -18.06 13.85
C ARG A 664 12.17 -17.51 12.59
N SER A 665 12.49 -16.22 12.55
CA SER A 665 13.09 -15.53 11.39
C SER A 665 14.26 -16.32 10.77
N LEU A 666 14.13 -16.56 9.47
CA LEU A 666 15.16 -17.10 8.59
C LEU A 666 16.19 -16.01 8.24
N PRO A 667 17.41 -16.39 7.81
CA PRO A 667 18.41 -15.42 7.38
C PRO A 667 17.95 -14.65 6.15
N LEU A 668 18.17 -13.33 6.13
CA LEU A 668 17.89 -12.50 4.96
C LEU A 668 19.03 -12.66 3.95
N MET A 669 18.73 -13.18 2.77
CA MET A 669 19.68 -13.38 1.68
C MET A 669 19.54 -12.27 0.65
N LEU A 670 20.62 -11.53 0.41
CA LEU A 670 20.67 -10.42 -0.54
C LEU A 670 21.68 -10.70 -1.66
N ASP A 671 21.22 -11.02 -2.86
CA ASP A 671 22.05 -11.25 -4.06
C ASP A 671 22.18 -9.97 -4.90
N ASP A 672 23.26 -9.23 -4.63
CA ASP A 672 23.63 -7.96 -5.28
C ASP A 672 22.48 -6.92 -5.32
N PRO A 673 21.89 -6.60 -4.14
CA PRO A 673 20.72 -5.72 -4.03
C PRO A 673 20.97 -4.25 -4.38
N PHE A 674 22.24 -3.82 -4.49
CA PHE A 674 22.62 -2.41 -4.49
C PHE A 674 23.13 -1.87 -5.83
N VAL A 675 23.00 -2.64 -6.93
CA VAL A 675 23.58 -2.30 -8.24
C VAL A 675 23.11 -0.93 -8.77
N HIS A 676 21.87 -0.52 -8.48
CA HIS A 676 21.31 0.75 -8.95
C HIS A 676 21.38 1.89 -7.93
N LEU A 677 22.03 1.70 -6.78
CA LEU A 677 22.15 2.75 -5.75
C LEU A 677 23.35 3.65 -6.02
N ASP A 678 23.15 4.97 -5.89
CA ASP A 678 24.26 5.92 -5.86
C ASP A 678 25.12 5.73 -4.60
N GLN A 679 26.37 6.20 -4.64
CA GLN A 679 27.35 5.97 -3.56
C GLN A 679 26.89 6.50 -2.19
N LYS A 680 26.14 7.62 -2.15
CA LYS A 680 25.62 8.19 -0.90
C LYS A 680 24.51 7.30 -0.33
N ARG A 681 23.58 6.82 -1.18
CA ARG A 681 22.53 5.88 -0.78
C ARG A 681 23.13 4.54 -0.36
N LEU A 682 24.06 3.99 -1.13
CA LEU A 682 24.76 2.74 -0.81
C LEU A 682 25.35 2.79 0.60
N ALA A 683 26.09 3.85 0.93
CA ALA A 683 26.69 3.99 2.26
C ALA A 683 25.63 3.96 3.38
N LYS A 684 24.50 4.66 3.21
CA LYS A 684 23.39 4.70 4.17
C LYS A 684 22.67 3.35 4.27
N THR A 685 22.43 2.69 3.14
CA THR A 685 21.82 1.37 3.09
C THR A 685 22.68 0.34 3.80
N LEU A 686 23.99 0.33 3.56
CA LEU A 686 24.91 -0.59 4.24
C LEU A 686 24.95 -0.35 5.76
N ASN A 687 24.87 0.90 6.24
CA ASN A 687 24.75 1.18 7.68
C ASN A 687 23.44 0.61 8.25
N LEU A 688 22.34 0.71 7.51
CA LEU A 688 21.04 0.18 7.93
C LEU A 688 21.07 -1.36 7.99
N VAL A 689 21.63 -1.99 6.95
CA VAL A 689 21.79 -3.45 6.84
C VAL A 689 22.68 -3.99 7.96
N ASP A 690 23.76 -3.30 8.29
CA ASP A 690 24.64 -3.65 9.41
C ASP A 690 23.91 -3.56 10.75
N LEU A 691 23.15 -2.48 10.99
CA LEU A 691 22.31 -2.34 12.18
C LEU A 691 21.25 -3.44 12.27
N ALA A 692 20.59 -3.76 11.15
CA ALA A 692 19.57 -4.82 11.09
C ALA A 692 20.17 -6.22 11.32
N SER A 693 21.45 -6.42 11.02
CA SER A 693 22.15 -7.68 11.29
C SER A 693 22.41 -7.93 12.78
N ALA A 694 22.20 -6.93 13.66
CA ALA A 694 22.26 -7.17 15.09
C ALA A 694 21.10 -8.06 15.57
N ASP A 695 19.92 -7.88 14.98
CA ASP A 695 18.70 -8.58 15.38
C ASP A 695 18.51 -9.92 14.63
N GLY A 696 19.23 -10.14 13.52
CA GLY A 696 19.09 -11.34 12.68
C GLY A 696 20.30 -11.65 11.81
N GLN A 697 20.30 -12.81 11.15
CA GLN A 697 21.38 -13.18 10.22
C GLN A 697 21.11 -12.59 8.83
N LEU A 698 22.15 -12.00 8.23
CA LEU A 698 22.09 -11.47 6.87
C LEU A 698 23.23 -12.05 6.03
N ILE A 699 22.90 -12.50 4.82
CA ILE A 699 23.85 -13.09 3.86
C ILE A 699 23.81 -12.23 2.59
N LEU A 700 24.83 -11.39 2.42
CA LEU A 700 25.00 -10.51 1.27
C LEU A 700 25.93 -11.18 0.26
N PHE A 701 25.43 -11.48 -0.93
CA PHE A 701 26.24 -11.89 -2.05
C PHE A 701 26.59 -10.65 -2.88
N SER A 702 27.87 -10.46 -3.19
CA SER A 702 28.27 -9.37 -4.08
C SER A 702 29.53 -9.63 -4.89
N HIS A 703 29.61 -8.99 -6.06
CA HIS A 703 30.83 -8.92 -6.86
C HIS A 703 31.68 -7.66 -6.55
N ASN A 704 31.17 -6.72 -5.75
CA ASN A 704 31.87 -5.46 -5.47
C ASN A 704 33.00 -5.66 -4.44
N LEU A 705 34.25 -5.59 -4.92
CA LEU A 705 35.46 -5.72 -4.10
C LEU A 705 35.60 -4.63 -3.03
N ASP A 706 35.02 -3.45 -3.21
CA ASP A 706 35.07 -2.39 -2.19
C ASP A 706 34.24 -2.73 -0.95
N LEU A 707 33.24 -3.61 -1.07
CA LEU A 707 32.55 -4.16 0.09
C LEU A 707 33.47 -5.06 0.92
N GLY A 708 34.45 -5.73 0.30
CA GLY A 708 35.46 -6.51 1.01
C GLY A 708 36.32 -5.66 1.94
N LYS A 709 36.75 -4.47 1.48
CA LYS A 709 37.50 -3.51 2.34
C LYS A 709 36.66 -3.04 3.52
N ARG A 710 35.38 -2.75 3.28
CA ARG A 710 34.45 -2.35 4.34
C ARG A 710 34.17 -3.49 5.32
N ALA A 711 34.01 -4.71 4.81
CA ALA A 711 33.82 -5.90 5.63
C ALA A 711 34.97 -6.11 6.63
N ALA A 712 36.22 -5.86 6.21
CA ALA A 712 37.37 -5.89 7.10
C ALA A 712 37.28 -4.84 8.21
N ARG A 713 36.85 -3.60 7.87
CA ARG A 713 36.69 -2.50 8.84
C ARG A 713 35.59 -2.76 9.87
N GLU A 714 34.43 -3.22 9.41
CA GLU A 714 33.23 -3.44 10.24
C GLU A 714 33.17 -4.87 10.82
N ARG A 715 34.21 -5.69 10.58
CA ARG A 715 34.35 -7.08 11.05
C ARG A 715 33.23 -8.02 10.60
N TRP A 716 32.75 -7.86 9.38
CA TRP A 716 31.80 -8.78 8.76
C TRP A 716 32.45 -10.13 8.50
N HIS A 717 31.66 -11.21 8.52
CA HIS A 717 32.16 -12.52 8.14
C HIS A 717 32.27 -12.63 6.62
N VAL A 718 33.48 -12.77 6.08
CA VAL A 718 33.70 -12.82 4.62
C VAL A 718 33.89 -14.26 4.16
N VAL A 719 33.13 -14.66 3.14
CA VAL A 719 33.23 -15.95 2.44
C VAL A 719 33.68 -15.68 1.00
N PRO A 720 34.97 -15.83 0.68
CA PRO A 720 35.46 -15.68 -0.69
C PRO A 720 35.06 -16.87 -1.55
N LEU A 721 34.68 -16.60 -2.80
CA LEU A 721 34.45 -17.59 -3.85
C LEU A 721 35.45 -17.37 -4.98
N ASP A 722 36.32 -18.33 -5.21
CA ASP A 722 37.25 -18.26 -6.33
C ASP A 722 36.48 -18.45 -7.66
N GLY A 723 36.82 -17.61 -8.64
CA GLY A 723 36.45 -17.79 -10.04
C GLY A 723 37.52 -18.65 -10.70
N ASP A 724 37.13 -19.81 -11.22
CA ASP A 724 38.00 -20.78 -11.91
C ASP A 724 39.15 -21.40 -11.10
N ALA A 725 38.82 -22.45 -10.35
CA ALA A 725 39.70 -23.61 -10.24
C ALA A 725 39.13 -24.73 -11.12
N ALA A 726 39.39 -24.63 -12.42
CA ALA A 726 39.23 -25.76 -13.32
C ALA A 726 40.25 -26.85 -12.92
N ASN A 727 39.75 -28.05 -12.63
CA ASN A 727 40.47 -29.33 -12.63
C ASN A 727 41.94 -29.31 -12.13
N THR A 728 42.14 -29.45 -10.83
CA THR A 728 43.28 -30.21 -10.31
C THR A 728 42.77 -31.24 -9.32
N THR A 729 42.39 -32.39 -9.87
CA THR A 729 42.73 -33.64 -9.19
C THR A 729 44.25 -33.68 -9.09
N THR A 730 44.80 -33.39 -7.93
CA THR A 730 45.97 -34.09 -7.41
C THR A 730 46.11 -33.76 -5.93
N ASP A 731 46.27 -34.86 -5.21
CA ASP A 731 46.84 -35.01 -3.88
C ASP A 731 47.95 -34.00 -3.52
N GLU A 732 48.11 -33.80 -2.22
CA GLU A 732 49.25 -33.19 -1.51
C GLU A 732 49.31 -31.64 -1.36
N GLY A 733 49.01 -31.21 -0.13
CA GLY A 733 49.83 -30.32 0.71
C GLY A 733 50.31 -28.96 0.17
N GLY A 734 49.90 -27.87 0.82
CA GLY A 734 50.60 -26.58 0.65
C GLY A 734 49.94 -25.40 1.35
N GLU A 735 50.45 -25.07 2.52
CA GLU A 735 50.15 -23.91 3.35
C GLU A 735 50.30 -22.56 2.60
N HIS A 736 49.27 -22.02 1.95
CA HIS A 736 49.32 -20.62 1.46
C HIS A 736 47.95 -19.89 1.49
N ALA A 737 47.18 -20.04 2.58
CA ALA A 737 45.94 -19.26 2.81
C ALA A 737 46.10 -18.19 3.93
N GLY A 738 47.29 -17.62 4.08
CA GLY A 738 47.66 -16.79 5.24
C GLY A 738 48.21 -15.38 4.97
N GLN A 739 47.88 -14.72 3.85
CA GLN A 739 48.47 -13.41 3.52
C GLN A 739 47.45 -12.35 3.04
N LEU A 740 46.38 -12.13 3.80
CA LEU A 740 45.57 -10.90 3.69
C LEU A 740 45.35 -10.20 5.04
N HIS A 741 46.23 -10.42 6.01
CA HIS A 741 46.14 -9.79 7.34
C HIS A 741 47.07 -8.60 7.59
N LEU A 742 47.74 -8.07 6.56
CA LEU A 742 48.55 -6.85 6.69
C LEU A 742 48.33 -5.96 5.48
N LEU A 743 47.27 -5.13 5.53
CA LEU A 743 47.20 -3.76 5.03
C LEU A 743 45.90 -3.08 5.48
#